data_AF-A0A074YJS8-F1
#
_entry.id   AF-A0A074YJS8-F1
#
_cell.length_a   1.000
_cell.length_b   1.000
_cell.length_c   1.000
_cell.angle_alpha   90.00
_cell.angle_beta   90.00
_cell.angle_gamma   90.00
#
_symmetry.space_group_name_H-M   'P 1'
#
loop_
_entity.id
_entity.type
_entity.pdbx_description
1 polymer ?
#
loop_
_entity_poly.entity_id
_entity_poly.type
_entity_poly.pdbx_seq_one_letter_code
_entity_poly.pdbx_strand_id
1 'polypeptide(L)'
;MDNLAAEVDRVVFTPYPTQLKSLHDIVSQTSEPNVCLWAITYKCRIPSLSQALVDALPHWPYVLDIITRLSCAVEVRDSLVQREPSLLPRLLTHALESRVESRKYVDASVALLSHPLPSGVALPATAQNFLLQLFDRAAAQPTATTVQQIHRLVYGACKPILGILTPGVLAHLEEYIFSILKSSSGVEDQSLGMYCLAIMRMILEKFQTEVGSDGLWPTFEHSVESTNSQWTPDAIKQFFHGNKTHKTMQLLVLRVIWACRPESADPSGQGLISVTLVNQILAGVSQSAVIEWSHKNAVIVRKLQEKCLVPDMLPALRFQVLTFLSSLSDKVVLPSQATLFYERSLLDLSAAFLKNDHLDMSLRLSLCRLSSKFKPEWWGELLDKVMGLLTESPAATLFNSANSYVSFLGHIADMVEDNESCRRGILATLHSGHNRQKLEYFFADLETLPEIDTGHGTNRFCMASYTTLRSKLKSSLCSLLLRAALAAPQEETSSIRRMLPEVLRHHAVVEAGKSVCSICVQTRLTAPQNPTPFVEIEATPESQDASLHWKERLGAVMQTHAKYQETSLVASFINICHDLEARCEGVEEPLRLERQKFTGLEKRYADLNKAYGELEGQVMDRDLRISALEAETDRHEHELAASSQESRELMERIDRITRELQDANYNAEQDINKLKQEKQDSEVQHATAIACKQEAF
;
A
#
# COMPACT_ATOMS: atom_id res chain seq x y z
N MET A 1 -10.88 0.06 3.53
CA MET A 1 -11.19 1.37 4.15
C MET A 1 -12.03 1.18 5.42
N ASP A 2 -13.14 0.44 5.37
CA ASP A 2 -13.99 0.19 6.54
C ASP A 2 -13.26 -0.51 7.71
N ASN A 3 -12.42 -1.51 7.43
CA ASN A 3 -11.59 -2.17 8.45
C ASN A 3 -10.63 -1.19 9.16
N LEU A 4 -10.02 -0.27 8.40
CA LEU A 4 -9.13 0.76 8.96
C LEU A 4 -9.92 1.73 9.84
N ALA A 5 -11.13 2.13 9.42
CA ALA A 5 -11.98 3.01 10.20
C ALA A 5 -12.40 2.37 11.54
N ALA A 6 -12.82 1.10 11.51
CA ALA A 6 -13.23 0.36 12.70
C ALA A 6 -12.08 0.11 13.68
N GLU A 7 -10.89 -0.24 13.17
CA GLU A 7 -9.73 -0.46 14.01
C GLU A 7 -9.22 0.85 14.63
N VAL A 8 -9.23 1.96 13.88
CA VAL A 8 -8.89 3.26 14.46
C VAL A 8 -9.91 3.69 15.51
N ASP A 9 -11.21 3.38 15.32
CA ASP A 9 -12.21 3.64 16.36
C ASP A 9 -11.92 2.87 17.64
N ARG A 10 -11.52 1.60 17.53
CA ARG A 10 -11.06 0.81 18.67
C ARG A 10 -9.89 1.49 19.37
N VAL A 11 -8.87 1.94 18.64
CA VAL A 11 -7.69 2.59 19.23
C VAL A 11 -8.05 3.95 19.87
N VAL A 12 -8.87 4.76 19.20
CA VAL A 12 -9.17 6.15 19.61
C VAL A 12 -10.16 6.23 20.77
N PHE A 13 -11.14 5.32 20.83
CA PHE A 13 -12.19 5.37 21.85
C PHE A 13 -11.91 4.47 23.06
N THR A 14 -10.81 3.70 23.08
CA THR A 14 -10.46 2.90 24.25
C THR A 14 -9.85 3.80 25.34
N PRO A 15 -10.33 3.76 26.59
CA PRO A 15 -9.81 4.58 27.69
C PRO A 15 -8.45 4.08 28.22
N TYR A 16 -7.94 2.96 27.71
CA TYR A 16 -6.68 2.33 28.11
C TYR A 16 -5.74 2.20 26.91
N PRO A 17 -4.42 2.13 27.13
CA PRO A 17 -3.47 1.77 26.09
C PRO A 17 -3.86 0.45 25.42
N THR A 18 -3.84 0.41 24.09
CA THR A 18 -4.21 -0.79 23.33
C THR A 18 -3.07 -1.26 22.46
N GLN A 19 -2.94 -2.58 22.33
CA GLN A 19 -2.06 -3.21 21.35
C GLN A 19 -2.40 -2.69 19.94
N LEU A 20 -1.37 -2.34 19.17
CA LEU A 20 -1.50 -1.77 17.82
C LEU A 20 -1.23 -2.77 16.70
N LYS A 21 -1.06 -4.06 17.00
CA LYS A 21 -0.75 -5.10 16.01
C LYS A 21 -1.84 -5.27 14.94
N SER A 22 -3.11 -5.28 15.32
CA SER A 22 -4.24 -5.32 14.37
C SER A 22 -4.21 -4.11 13.42
N LEU A 23 -3.97 -2.92 13.96
CA LEU A 23 -3.78 -1.70 13.16
C LEU A 23 -2.59 -1.82 12.20
N HIS A 24 -1.46 -2.36 12.66
CA HIS A 24 -0.29 -2.63 11.83
C HIS A 24 -0.62 -3.54 10.64
N ASP A 25 -1.31 -4.65 10.89
CA ASP A 25 -1.63 -5.62 9.83
C ASP A 25 -2.62 -5.04 8.80
N ILE A 26 -3.61 -4.28 9.27
CA ILE A 26 -4.58 -3.60 8.40
C ILE A 26 -3.92 -2.50 7.56
N VAL A 27 -3.08 -1.65 8.15
CA VAL A 27 -2.39 -0.56 7.45
C VAL A 27 -1.36 -1.10 6.45
N SER A 28 -0.72 -2.22 6.78
CA SER A 28 0.21 -2.91 5.87
C SER A 28 -0.47 -3.42 4.59
N GLN A 29 -1.74 -3.84 4.70
CA GLN A 29 -2.53 -4.34 3.56
C GLN A 29 -3.34 -3.25 2.84
N THR A 30 -3.51 -2.08 3.46
CA THR A 30 -4.30 -0.98 2.89
C THR A 30 -3.47 -0.16 1.90
N SER A 31 -3.99 0.10 0.70
CA SER A 31 -3.32 0.94 -0.30
C SER A 31 -3.25 2.41 0.12
N GLU A 32 -2.20 3.14 -0.29
CA GLU A 32 -2.04 4.58 0.03
C GLU A 32 -3.28 5.42 -0.30
N PRO A 33 -3.96 5.27 -1.47
CA PRO A 33 -5.17 6.05 -1.75
C PRO A 33 -6.30 5.81 -0.75
N ASN A 34 -6.42 4.59 -0.23
CA ASN A 34 -7.42 4.25 0.78
C ASN A 34 -7.07 4.84 2.16
N VAL A 35 -5.78 4.95 2.49
CA VAL A 35 -5.31 5.63 3.70
C VAL A 35 -5.58 7.13 3.62
N CYS A 36 -5.26 7.77 2.49
CA CYS A 36 -5.55 9.19 2.27
C CYS A 36 -7.06 9.46 2.31
N LEU A 37 -7.87 8.61 1.65
CA LEU A 37 -9.32 8.73 1.68
C LEU A 37 -9.86 8.62 3.12
N TRP A 38 -9.37 7.64 3.89
CA TRP A 38 -9.75 7.50 5.30
C TRP A 38 -9.39 8.75 6.12
N ALA A 39 -8.18 9.28 5.97
CA ALA A 39 -7.73 10.44 6.72
C ALA A 39 -8.56 11.70 6.41
N ILE A 40 -8.91 11.92 5.13
CA ILE A 40 -9.79 13.01 4.72
C ILE A 40 -11.18 12.82 5.34
N THR A 41 -11.70 11.60 5.36
CA THR A 41 -13.04 11.23 5.86
C THR A 41 -13.17 11.39 7.38
N TYR A 42 -12.15 10.98 8.13
CA TYR A 42 -12.18 10.87 9.59
C TYR A 42 -11.19 11.79 10.29
N LYS A 43 -11.04 13.04 9.81
CA LYS A 43 -10.09 14.02 10.38
C LYS A 43 -10.20 14.23 11.89
N CYS A 44 -11.40 14.08 12.48
CA CYS A 44 -11.58 14.20 13.93
C CYS A 44 -10.84 13.11 14.73
N ARG A 45 -10.55 11.95 14.15
CA ARG A 45 -9.87 10.83 14.81
C ARG A 45 -8.35 10.97 14.79
N ILE A 46 -7.82 11.75 13.83
CA ILE A 46 -6.38 11.89 13.58
C ILE A 46 -5.61 12.38 14.81
N PRO A 47 -6.05 13.41 15.58
CA PRO A 47 -5.26 13.90 16.72
C PRO A 47 -5.18 12.89 17.87
N SER A 48 -6.22 12.08 18.08
CA SER A 48 -6.22 10.99 19.07
C SER A 48 -5.35 9.83 18.59
N LEU A 49 -5.47 9.43 17.33
CA LEU A 49 -4.65 8.38 16.75
C LEU A 49 -3.16 8.76 16.81
N SER A 50 -2.83 10.00 16.47
CA SER A 50 -1.45 10.50 16.52
C SER A 50 -0.89 10.46 17.95
N GLN A 51 -1.72 10.77 18.95
CA GLN A 51 -1.33 10.65 20.36
C GLN A 51 -1.03 9.19 20.72
N ALA A 52 -1.95 8.28 20.40
CA ALA A 52 -1.77 6.84 20.67
C ALA A 52 -0.51 6.27 19.99
N LEU A 53 -0.22 6.70 18.76
CA LEU A 53 0.99 6.28 18.04
C LEU A 53 2.28 6.82 18.67
N VAL A 54 2.29 8.09 19.09
CA VAL A 54 3.45 8.69 19.75
C VAL A 54 3.71 8.02 21.10
N ASP A 55 2.67 7.78 21.89
CA ASP A 55 2.78 7.13 23.20
C ASP A 55 3.25 5.68 23.07
N ALA A 56 2.83 4.98 22.01
CA ALA A 56 3.18 3.60 21.73
C ALA A 56 4.59 3.40 21.14
N LEU A 57 5.14 4.42 20.46
CA LEU A 57 6.39 4.33 19.71
C LEU A 57 7.61 3.88 20.54
N PRO A 58 7.80 4.31 21.81
CA PRO A 58 8.90 3.83 22.65
C PRO A 58 8.78 2.36 23.05
N HIS A 59 7.56 1.80 23.02
CA HIS A 59 7.27 0.46 23.55
C HIS A 59 7.29 -0.61 22.47
N TRP A 60 6.83 -0.29 21.26
CA TRP A 60 6.66 -1.28 20.19
C TRP A 60 7.35 -0.86 18.88
N PRO A 61 8.36 -1.61 18.40
CA PRO A 61 9.11 -1.25 17.19
C PRO A 61 8.24 -1.15 15.92
N TYR A 62 7.21 -1.98 15.79
CA TYR A 62 6.32 -2.03 14.62
C TYR A 62 5.44 -0.77 14.45
N VAL A 63 5.36 0.09 15.48
CA VAL A 63 4.61 1.35 15.41
C VAL A 63 5.24 2.32 14.42
N LEU A 64 6.56 2.24 14.24
CA LEU A 64 7.26 3.04 13.23
C LEU A 64 6.77 2.70 11.81
N ASP A 65 6.46 1.43 11.54
CA ASP A 65 5.93 1.00 10.24
C ASP A 65 4.51 1.53 10.04
N ILE A 66 3.69 1.57 11.10
CA ILE A 66 2.36 2.21 11.08
C ILE A 66 2.50 3.70 10.72
N ILE A 67 3.38 4.42 11.43
CA ILE A 67 3.64 5.85 11.18
C ILE A 67 4.09 6.06 9.73
N THR A 68 5.05 5.26 9.26
CA THR A 68 5.58 5.34 7.90
C THR A 68 4.48 5.19 6.85
N ARG A 69 3.59 4.21 7.03
CA ARG A 69 2.48 3.95 6.11
C ARG A 69 1.39 5.02 6.16
N LEU A 70 1.05 5.51 7.36
CA LEU A 70 0.03 6.56 7.51
C LEU A 70 0.50 7.95 7.07
N SER A 71 1.82 8.18 6.99
CA SER A 71 2.42 9.46 6.59
C SER A 71 2.10 9.86 5.14
N CYS A 72 1.60 8.94 4.30
CA CYS A 72 1.09 9.29 2.97
C CYS A 72 -0.13 10.23 3.03
N ALA A 73 -0.87 10.21 4.14
CA ALA A 73 -1.92 11.17 4.45
C ALA A 73 -1.33 12.39 5.15
N VAL A 74 -1.33 13.54 4.46
CA VAL A 74 -0.73 14.80 4.94
C VAL A 74 -1.28 15.21 6.29
N GLU A 75 -2.60 15.05 6.52
CA GLU A 75 -3.23 15.41 7.79
C GLU A 75 -2.73 14.56 8.98
N VAL A 76 -2.44 13.28 8.75
CA VAL A 76 -1.89 12.40 9.79
C VAL A 76 -0.44 12.76 10.06
N ARG A 77 0.35 12.95 9.00
CA ARG A 77 1.74 13.40 9.09
C ARG A 77 1.83 14.72 9.87
N ASP A 78 1.05 15.72 9.50
CA ASP A 78 1.06 17.05 10.13
C ASP A 78 0.71 16.93 11.61
N SER A 79 -0.32 16.15 11.96
CA SER A 79 -0.73 15.93 13.34
C SER A 79 0.34 15.21 14.16
N LEU A 80 1.10 14.28 13.59
CA LEU A 80 2.19 13.59 14.27
C LEU A 80 3.36 14.53 14.57
N VAL A 81 3.80 15.31 13.58
CA VAL A 81 4.97 16.19 13.72
C VAL A 81 4.66 17.41 14.60
N GLN A 82 3.43 17.93 14.57
CA GLN A 82 3.01 18.98 15.51
C GLN A 82 2.89 18.47 16.95
N ARG A 83 2.53 17.20 17.14
CA ARG A 83 2.38 16.60 18.47
C ARG A 83 3.72 16.26 19.11
N GLU A 84 4.64 15.67 18.35
CA GLU A 84 5.97 15.26 18.80
C GLU A 84 7.04 15.96 17.94
N PRO A 85 7.43 17.21 18.27
CA PRO A 85 8.42 17.96 17.50
C PRO A 85 9.79 17.28 17.41
N SER A 86 10.14 16.44 18.39
CA SER A 86 11.37 15.64 18.42
C SER A 86 11.34 14.42 17.49
N LEU A 87 10.19 14.05 16.91
CA LEU A 87 10.05 12.86 16.07
C LEU A 87 11.00 12.91 14.87
N LEU A 88 10.93 13.99 14.08
CA LEU A 88 11.77 14.16 12.88
C LEU A 88 13.27 14.19 13.21
N PRO A 89 13.76 15.03 14.16
CA PRO A 89 15.17 15.00 14.57
C PRO A 89 15.68 13.61 14.99
N ARG A 90 14.89 12.86 15.78
CA ARG A 90 15.25 11.51 16.24
C ARG A 90 15.35 10.52 15.08
N LEU A 91 14.34 10.50 14.20
CA LEU A 91 14.33 9.61 13.03
C LEU A 91 15.50 9.91 12.08
N LEU A 92 15.78 11.19 11.82
CA LEU A 92 16.90 11.60 10.96
C LEU A 92 18.26 11.21 11.57
N THR A 93 18.41 11.35 12.89
CA THR A 93 19.64 10.95 13.60
C THR A 93 19.88 9.44 13.47
N HIS A 94 18.86 8.61 13.71
CA HIS A 94 18.96 7.17 13.54
C HIS A 94 19.11 6.73 12.08
N ALA A 95 18.53 7.47 11.13
CA ALA A 95 18.68 7.18 9.70
C ALA A 95 20.13 7.40 9.21
N LEU A 96 20.85 8.34 9.84
CA LEU A 96 22.26 8.62 9.57
C LEU A 96 23.21 7.56 10.15
N GLU A 97 22.79 6.81 11.18
CA GLU A 97 23.60 5.74 11.78
C GLU A 97 23.80 4.56 10.80
N SER A 98 25.04 4.07 10.65
CA SER A 98 25.41 3.02 9.68
C SER A 98 25.01 1.60 10.11
N ARG A 99 23.80 1.39 10.64
CA ARG A 99 23.29 0.08 11.09
C ARG A 99 22.30 -0.50 10.07
N VAL A 100 22.17 -1.82 10.02
CA VAL A 100 21.15 -2.51 9.17
C VAL A 100 19.72 -2.04 9.53
N GLU A 101 19.48 -1.72 10.80
CA GLU A 101 18.24 -1.13 11.30
C GLU A 101 17.99 0.32 10.82
N SER A 102 18.94 0.98 10.16
CA SER A 102 18.76 2.33 9.60
C SER A 102 17.66 2.40 8.55
N ARG A 103 17.37 1.29 7.84
CA ARG A 103 16.45 1.30 6.69
C ARG A 103 15.02 1.72 7.08
N LYS A 104 14.48 1.20 8.19
CA LYS A 104 13.15 1.60 8.70
C LYS A 104 13.10 3.10 9.06
N TYR A 105 14.20 3.64 9.61
CA TYR A 105 14.29 5.07 9.94
C TYR A 105 14.44 5.94 8.69
N VAL A 106 15.14 5.46 7.66
CA VAL A 106 15.23 6.12 6.34
C VAL A 106 13.85 6.17 5.70
N ASP A 107 13.14 5.05 5.64
CA ASP A 107 11.81 4.96 5.02
C ASP A 107 10.79 5.84 5.76
N ALA A 108 10.80 5.84 7.10
CA ALA A 108 9.99 6.72 7.92
C ALA A 108 10.31 8.21 7.70
N SER A 109 11.60 8.57 7.65
CA SER A 109 12.05 9.95 7.41
C SER A 109 11.63 10.44 6.03
N VAL A 110 11.80 9.61 4.99
CA VAL A 110 11.35 9.93 3.63
C VAL A 110 9.84 10.11 3.61
N ALA A 111 9.06 9.23 4.25
CA ALA A 111 7.60 9.33 4.26
C ALA A 111 7.11 10.62 4.92
N LEU A 112 7.66 10.99 6.09
CA LEU A 112 7.28 12.22 6.81
C LEU A 112 7.70 13.51 6.07
N LEU A 113 8.80 13.48 5.31
CA LEU A 113 9.36 14.62 4.58
C LEU A 113 8.92 14.70 3.11
N SER A 114 8.11 13.75 2.63
CA SER A 114 7.65 13.68 1.23
C SER A 114 6.73 14.84 0.79
N HIS A 115 6.15 15.58 1.74
CA HIS A 115 5.31 16.75 1.49
C HIS A 115 5.85 17.96 2.29
N PRO A 116 5.57 19.21 1.88
CA PRO A 116 5.97 20.40 2.63
C PRO A 116 5.52 20.35 4.08
N LEU A 117 6.35 20.75 5.04
CA LEU A 117 6.00 20.74 6.48
C LEU A 117 4.88 21.77 6.79
N PRO A 118 4.04 21.51 7.80
CA PRO A 118 2.99 22.44 8.19
C PRO A 118 3.58 23.75 8.74
N SER A 119 2.81 24.83 8.64
CA SER A 119 3.20 26.13 9.19
C SER A 119 3.46 26.03 10.70
N GLY A 120 4.64 26.47 11.12
CA GLY A 120 5.09 26.41 12.52
C GLY A 120 6.05 25.25 12.85
N VAL A 121 6.25 24.29 11.95
CA VAL A 121 7.26 23.24 12.12
C VAL A 121 8.49 23.55 11.26
N ALA A 122 9.65 23.71 11.91
CA ALA A 122 10.92 23.93 11.22
C ALA A 122 11.53 22.61 10.72
N LEU A 123 12.22 22.68 9.57
CA LEU A 123 13.00 21.56 9.06
C LEU A 123 14.26 21.36 9.93
N PRO A 124 14.52 20.16 10.47
CA PRO A 124 15.71 19.92 11.28
C PRO A 124 17.01 20.10 10.49
N ALA A 125 18.05 20.65 11.12
CA ALA A 125 19.36 20.83 10.48
C ALA A 125 19.98 19.51 9.98
N THR A 126 19.68 18.39 10.66
CA THR A 126 20.12 17.04 10.26
C THR A 126 19.55 16.58 8.92
N ALA A 127 18.47 17.22 8.42
CA ALA A 127 17.86 16.90 7.14
C ALA A 127 18.82 17.14 5.96
N GLN A 128 19.74 18.11 6.06
CA GLN A 128 20.76 18.34 5.02
C GLN A 128 21.71 17.15 4.91
N ASN A 129 22.28 16.71 6.04
CA ASN A 129 23.19 15.55 6.06
C ASN A 129 22.47 14.28 5.59
N PHE A 130 21.21 14.10 5.97
CA PHE A 130 20.40 12.98 5.53
C PHE A 130 20.18 12.98 4.02
N LEU A 131 19.84 14.14 3.44
CA LEU A 131 19.69 14.29 1.99
C LEU A 131 21.00 13.96 1.26
N LEU A 132 22.14 14.45 1.74
CA LEU A 132 23.46 14.16 1.16
C LEU A 132 23.81 12.67 1.26
N GLN A 133 23.54 12.02 2.39
CA GLN A 133 23.75 10.58 2.53
C GLN A 133 22.90 9.77 1.54
N LEU A 134 21.66 10.20 1.25
CA LEU A 134 20.83 9.55 0.23
C LEU A 134 21.40 9.75 -1.18
N PHE A 135 21.97 10.92 -1.48
CA PHE A 135 22.70 11.14 -2.72
C PHE A 135 23.90 10.19 -2.84
N ASP A 136 24.73 10.07 -1.80
CA ASP A 136 25.88 9.15 -1.79
C ASP A 136 25.46 7.69 -1.99
N ARG A 137 24.37 7.26 -1.33
CA ARG A 137 23.83 5.90 -1.48
C ARG A 137 23.32 5.65 -2.90
N ALA A 138 22.63 6.63 -3.48
CA ALA A 138 22.11 6.52 -4.84
C ALA A 138 23.25 6.62 -5.88
N ALA A 139 24.35 7.31 -5.58
CA ALA A 139 25.59 7.30 -6.35
C ALA A 139 26.28 5.93 -6.35
N ALA A 140 26.32 5.25 -5.20
CA ALA A 140 26.87 3.91 -5.10
C ALA A 140 25.98 2.85 -5.78
N GLN A 141 24.66 2.99 -5.69
CA GLN A 141 23.68 2.03 -6.23
C GLN A 141 22.50 2.77 -6.89
N PRO A 142 22.65 3.21 -8.15
CA PRO A 142 21.62 3.97 -8.84
C PRO A 142 20.43 3.08 -9.19
N THR A 143 19.30 3.28 -8.50
CA THR A 143 18.04 2.56 -8.74
C THR A 143 16.86 3.53 -8.74
N ALA A 144 15.77 3.16 -9.41
CA ALA A 144 14.59 4.03 -9.48
C ALA A 144 14.05 4.38 -8.08
N THR A 145 14.15 3.46 -7.12
CA THR A 145 13.70 3.65 -5.74
C THR A 145 14.57 4.65 -4.98
N THR A 146 15.90 4.54 -5.07
CA THR A 146 16.84 5.45 -4.38
C THR A 146 16.72 6.89 -4.90
N VAL A 147 16.62 7.08 -6.21
CA VAL A 147 16.43 8.42 -6.80
C VAL A 147 15.01 8.94 -6.55
N GLN A 148 13.99 8.08 -6.50
CA GLN A 148 12.64 8.47 -6.12
C GLN A 148 12.58 9.01 -4.68
N GLN A 149 13.31 8.41 -3.72
CA GLN A 149 13.39 8.91 -2.35
C GLN A 149 13.94 10.34 -2.31
N ILE A 150 15.01 10.61 -3.05
CA ILE A 150 15.59 11.96 -3.19
C ILE A 150 14.56 12.92 -3.79
N HIS A 151 13.90 12.52 -4.88
CA HIS A 151 12.86 13.32 -5.51
C HIS A 151 11.73 13.67 -4.54
N ARG A 152 11.24 12.70 -3.74
CA ARG A 152 10.18 12.95 -2.73
C ARG A 152 10.61 13.99 -1.69
N LEU A 153 11.86 13.93 -1.22
CA LEU A 153 12.38 14.90 -0.26
C LEU A 153 12.46 16.31 -0.86
N VAL A 154 13.04 16.41 -2.05
CA VAL A 154 13.28 17.70 -2.73
C VAL A 154 11.98 18.33 -3.24
N TYR A 155 11.00 17.51 -3.63
CA TYR A 155 9.65 17.99 -3.96
C TYR A 155 8.85 18.39 -2.71
N GLY A 156 9.10 17.71 -1.58
CA GLY A 156 8.47 17.96 -0.29
C GLY A 156 9.23 18.94 0.60
N ALA A 157 9.49 18.51 1.84
CA ALA A 157 10.01 19.36 2.91
C ALA A 157 11.45 19.87 2.69
N CYS A 158 12.27 19.13 1.93
CA CYS A 158 13.68 19.46 1.73
C CYS A 158 13.93 20.41 0.53
N LYS A 159 12.89 20.90 -0.16
CA LYS A 159 13.03 21.89 -1.24
C LYS A 159 13.89 23.11 -0.86
N PRO A 160 13.78 23.70 0.36
CA PRO A 160 14.62 24.83 0.76
C PRO A 160 16.10 24.49 0.90
N ILE A 161 16.44 23.21 1.19
CA ILE A 161 17.84 22.78 1.37
C ILE A 161 18.66 23.05 0.11
N LEU A 162 18.06 22.90 -1.07
CA LEU A 162 18.75 23.15 -2.34
C LEU A 162 19.39 24.55 -2.42
N GLY A 163 18.73 25.57 -1.84
CA GLY A 163 19.23 26.95 -1.87
C GLY A 163 20.37 27.25 -0.89
N ILE A 164 20.65 26.35 0.06
CA ILE A 164 21.72 26.52 1.07
C ILE A 164 22.94 25.61 0.83
N LEU A 165 22.89 24.75 -0.19
CA LEU A 165 24.02 23.87 -0.52
C LEU A 165 25.22 24.67 -1.05
N THR A 166 26.43 24.23 -0.71
CA THR A 166 27.66 24.87 -1.19
C THR A 166 27.88 24.58 -2.68
N PRO A 167 28.58 25.46 -3.42
CA PRO A 167 28.88 25.25 -4.84
C PRO A 167 29.56 23.92 -5.16
N GLY A 168 30.46 23.44 -4.29
CA GLY A 168 31.13 22.16 -4.47
C GLY A 168 30.19 20.95 -4.36
N VAL A 169 29.22 21.02 -3.43
CA VAL A 169 28.19 19.99 -3.30
C VAL A 169 27.28 20.00 -4.52
N LEU A 170 26.84 21.19 -4.98
CA LEU A 170 26.00 21.32 -6.17
C LEU A 170 26.70 20.78 -7.44
N ALA A 171 27.99 21.05 -7.62
CA ALA A 171 28.78 20.50 -8.71
C ALA A 171 28.88 18.96 -8.66
N HIS A 172 29.07 18.39 -7.47
CA HIS A 172 29.10 16.94 -7.29
C HIS A 172 27.74 16.29 -7.59
N LEU A 173 26.66 16.91 -7.12
CA LEU A 173 25.29 16.47 -7.42
C LEU A 173 25.00 16.51 -8.92
N GLU A 174 25.44 17.56 -9.61
CA GLU A 174 25.32 17.68 -11.07
C GLU A 174 26.08 16.56 -11.80
N GLU A 175 27.33 16.30 -11.42
CA GLU A 175 28.14 15.22 -12.00
C GLU A 175 27.47 13.85 -11.82
N TYR A 176 26.97 13.58 -10.61
CA TYR A 176 26.25 12.36 -10.28
C TYR A 176 24.96 12.20 -11.09
N ILE A 177 24.14 13.24 -11.19
CA ILE A 177 22.91 13.19 -12.00
C ILE A 177 23.26 12.92 -13.47
N PHE A 178 24.34 13.50 -13.98
CA PHE A 178 24.78 13.25 -15.35
C PHE A 178 25.38 11.86 -15.55
N SER A 179 26.07 11.28 -14.56
CA SER A 179 26.57 9.91 -14.66
C SER A 179 25.41 8.93 -14.79
N ILE A 180 24.36 9.11 -13.99
CA ILE A 180 23.12 8.31 -14.08
C ILE A 180 22.49 8.42 -15.47
N LEU A 181 22.30 9.64 -15.98
CA LEU A 181 21.66 9.86 -17.27
C LEU A 181 22.48 9.29 -18.45
N LYS A 182 23.80 9.15 -18.28
CA LYS A 182 24.68 8.51 -19.28
C LYS A 182 24.60 6.98 -19.22
N SER A 183 24.48 6.40 -18.03
CA SER A 183 24.42 4.94 -17.83
C SER A 183 23.04 4.34 -18.08
N SER A 184 21.97 5.15 -17.97
CA SER A 184 20.59 4.69 -18.17
C SER A 184 20.29 4.38 -19.64
N SER A 185 20.19 3.10 -20.00
CA SER A 185 19.86 2.67 -21.38
C SER A 185 18.70 1.66 -21.48
N GLY A 186 18.30 1.03 -20.36
CA GLY A 186 17.13 0.15 -20.27
C GLY A 186 15.81 0.86 -19.98
N VAL A 187 14.71 0.10 -19.94
CA VAL A 187 13.33 0.62 -19.69
C VAL A 187 13.08 0.94 -18.20
N GLU A 188 13.66 0.16 -17.27
CA GLU A 188 13.66 0.47 -15.83
C GLU A 188 14.51 1.70 -15.52
N ASP A 189 15.69 1.79 -16.16
CA ASP A 189 16.60 2.96 -16.12
C ASP A 189 15.95 4.26 -16.63
N GLN A 190 14.86 4.11 -17.35
CA GLN A 190 14.18 5.20 -17.99
C GLN A 190 13.28 5.93 -16.97
N SER A 191 12.86 5.28 -15.87
CA SER A 191 12.14 5.92 -14.75
C SER A 191 13.11 6.70 -13.86
N LEU A 192 14.29 6.14 -13.66
CA LEU A 192 15.45 6.77 -13.02
C LEU A 192 15.82 8.11 -13.70
N GLY A 193 15.91 8.12 -15.03
CA GLY A 193 16.18 9.35 -15.79
C GLY A 193 15.09 10.42 -15.64
N MET A 194 13.83 10.03 -15.47
CA MET A 194 12.74 10.98 -15.22
C MET A 194 12.84 11.63 -13.83
N TYR A 195 13.17 10.86 -12.79
CA TYR A 195 13.40 11.44 -11.47
C TYR A 195 14.61 12.38 -11.46
N CYS A 196 15.67 12.05 -12.20
CA CYS A 196 16.84 12.92 -12.38
C CYS A 196 16.44 14.27 -13.04
N LEU A 197 15.65 14.24 -14.11
CA LEU A 197 15.12 15.45 -14.76
C LEU A 197 14.22 16.25 -13.83
N ALA A 198 13.38 15.60 -13.03
CA ALA A 198 12.53 16.29 -12.07
C ALA A 198 13.36 16.97 -10.96
N ILE A 199 14.38 16.31 -10.42
CA ILE A 199 15.31 16.90 -9.44
C ILE A 199 16.04 18.09 -10.05
N MET A 200 16.55 17.95 -11.28
CA MET A 200 17.20 19.06 -12.00
C MET A 200 16.28 20.27 -12.18
N ARG A 201 14.99 20.05 -12.48
CA ARG A 201 14.00 21.14 -12.53
C ARG A 201 13.88 21.83 -11.17
N MET A 202 13.81 21.08 -10.08
CA MET A 202 13.69 21.66 -8.73
C MET A 202 14.93 22.48 -8.35
N ILE A 203 16.12 22.06 -8.78
CA ILE A 203 17.35 22.85 -8.65
C ILE A 203 17.20 24.16 -9.43
N LEU A 204 16.82 24.10 -10.71
CA LEU A 204 16.64 25.31 -11.52
C LEU A 204 15.63 26.29 -10.93
N GLU A 205 14.48 25.80 -10.44
CA GLU A 205 13.43 26.64 -9.83
C GLU A 205 13.95 27.43 -8.62
N LYS A 206 14.95 26.91 -7.89
CA LYS A 206 15.54 27.60 -6.74
C LYS A 206 16.62 28.61 -7.09
N PHE A 207 17.36 28.39 -8.17
CA PHE A 207 18.48 29.24 -8.58
C PHE A 207 18.13 30.22 -9.71
N GLN A 208 16.88 30.22 -10.18
CA GLN A 208 16.35 31.20 -11.13
C GLN A 208 15.61 32.32 -10.38
N THR A 209 16.33 33.34 -9.92
CA THR A 209 15.75 34.63 -9.50
C THR A 209 15.78 35.69 -10.61
N GLU A 210 16.49 35.46 -11.71
CA GLU A 210 16.53 36.42 -12.82
C GLU A 210 16.63 35.66 -14.15
N VAL A 211 15.56 35.73 -14.97
CA VAL A 211 15.50 35.75 -16.44
C VAL A 211 14.07 35.38 -16.86
N GLY A 212 13.33 36.37 -17.36
CA GLY A 212 12.11 36.15 -18.15
C GLY A 212 10.80 36.35 -17.40
N SER A 213 10.41 37.62 -17.24
CA SER A 213 9.01 38.02 -17.15
C SER A 213 8.26 37.56 -18.40
N ASP A 214 7.67 36.37 -18.34
CA ASP A 214 6.43 36.04 -19.05
C ASP A 214 5.54 35.36 -18.00
N GLY A 215 4.50 36.09 -17.58
CA GLY A 215 3.80 35.87 -16.32
C GLY A 215 3.11 34.51 -16.21
N LEU A 216 3.22 33.90 -15.02
CA LEU A 216 2.13 33.18 -14.32
C LEU A 216 2.54 32.63 -12.92
N TRP A 217 3.49 33.24 -12.21
CA TRP A 217 3.87 32.80 -10.85
C TRP A 217 4.00 34.00 -9.91
N PRO A 218 3.24 34.08 -8.79
CA PRO A 218 3.50 35.06 -7.76
C PRO A 218 4.80 34.68 -7.07
N THR A 219 5.85 35.48 -7.30
CA THR A 219 7.13 35.36 -6.63
C THR A 219 7.03 36.03 -5.26
N PHE A 220 7.33 35.30 -4.19
CA PHE A 220 7.58 35.94 -2.89
C PHE A 220 8.91 36.69 -3.00
N GLU A 221 8.85 38.02 -2.91
CA GLU A 221 10.01 38.91 -2.88
C GLU A 221 10.85 38.63 -1.64
N HIS A 222 12.00 37.98 -1.81
CA HIS A 222 13.14 38.17 -0.93
C HIS A 222 14.41 38.28 -1.79
N SER A 223 14.81 39.51 -2.06
CA SER A 223 16.14 39.83 -2.57
C SER A 223 17.15 39.57 -1.45
N VAL A 224 18.02 38.58 -1.66
CA VAL A 224 19.30 38.51 -0.98
C VAL A 224 20.35 38.47 -2.08
N GLU A 225 21.01 39.61 -2.26
CA GLU A 225 22.23 39.75 -3.06
C GLU A 225 23.22 38.65 -2.65
N SER A 226 23.40 37.64 -3.51
CA SER A 226 24.41 36.60 -3.30
C SER A 226 25.72 37.01 -3.97
N THR A 227 26.52 37.78 -3.22
CA THR A 227 27.95 37.89 -3.48
C THR A 227 28.60 36.49 -3.38
N ASN A 228 29.25 36.09 -4.48
CA ASN A 228 30.17 34.95 -4.65
C ASN A 228 29.58 33.53 -4.72
N SER A 229 29.35 33.01 -5.92
CA SER A 229 29.40 31.55 -6.18
C SER A 229 29.96 31.22 -7.57
N GLN A 230 30.90 30.28 -7.59
CA GLN A 230 31.68 29.84 -8.76
C GLN A 230 30.97 28.77 -9.60
N TRP A 231 29.81 28.28 -9.12
CA TRP A 231 29.00 27.26 -9.78
C TRP A 231 27.74 27.91 -10.35
N THR A 232 27.50 27.71 -11.65
CA THR A 232 26.28 28.12 -12.34
C THR A 232 25.53 26.88 -12.83
N PRO A 233 24.19 26.82 -12.73
CA PRO A 233 23.42 25.66 -13.19
C PRO A 233 23.30 25.58 -14.72
N ASP A 234 24.28 26.08 -15.48
CA ASP A 234 24.18 26.26 -16.93
C ASP A 234 24.12 24.95 -17.70
N ALA A 235 24.86 23.91 -17.26
CA ALA A 235 24.77 22.60 -17.89
C ALA A 235 23.44 21.89 -17.60
N ILE A 236 22.83 22.14 -16.43
CA ILE A 236 21.45 21.72 -16.12
C ILE A 236 20.46 22.50 -16.99
N LYS A 237 20.61 23.83 -17.12
CA LYS A 237 19.76 24.69 -17.98
C LYS A 237 19.70 24.18 -19.42
N GLN A 238 20.78 23.61 -19.96
CA GLN A 238 20.80 23.07 -21.33
C GLN A 238 19.74 21.99 -21.62
N PHE A 239 19.26 21.26 -20.61
CA PHE A 239 18.21 20.24 -20.76
C PHE A 239 16.80 20.83 -20.90
N PHE A 240 16.61 22.09 -20.53
CA PHE A 240 15.31 22.76 -20.50
C PHE A 240 15.23 23.99 -21.43
N HIS A 241 16.36 24.67 -21.66
CA HIS A 241 16.46 25.93 -22.40
C HIS A 241 17.52 25.91 -23.51
N GLY A 242 18.24 24.80 -23.71
CA GLY A 242 19.40 24.76 -24.61
C GLY A 242 19.42 23.57 -25.57
N ASN A 243 20.62 23.19 -26.00
CA ASN A 243 20.82 22.20 -27.07
C ASN A 243 20.29 20.80 -26.74
N LYS A 244 20.09 20.47 -25.46
CA LYS A 244 19.58 19.15 -25.03
C LYS A 244 18.04 19.13 -24.89
N THR A 245 17.37 20.29 -24.94
CA THR A 245 15.91 20.39 -24.82
C THR A 245 15.16 19.51 -25.82
N HIS A 246 15.64 19.39 -27.06
CA HIS A 246 15.01 18.51 -28.05
C HIS A 246 14.97 17.05 -27.61
N LYS A 247 16.06 16.53 -27.03
CA LYS A 247 16.13 15.15 -26.51
C LYS A 247 15.25 14.98 -25.28
N THR A 248 15.24 15.97 -24.38
CA THR A 248 14.34 16.00 -23.22
C THR A 248 12.88 15.90 -23.69
N MET A 249 12.46 16.75 -24.62
CA MET A 249 11.10 16.73 -25.18
C MET A 249 10.75 15.39 -25.84
N GLN A 250 11.68 14.81 -26.60
CA GLN A 250 11.47 13.51 -27.22
C GLN A 250 11.26 12.39 -26.18
N LEU A 251 12.04 12.40 -25.09
CA LEU A 251 11.87 11.46 -23.98
C LEU A 251 10.51 11.64 -23.31
N LEU A 252 10.13 12.88 -22.97
CA LEU A 252 8.85 13.18 -22.33
C LEU A 252 7.66 12.69 -23.16
N VAL A 253 7.63 13.00 -24.47
CA VAL A 253 6.55 12.60 -25.37
C VAL A 253 6.49 11.07 -25.51
N LEU A 254 7.64 10.40 -25.62
CA LEU A 254 7.68 8.94 -25.70
C LEU A 254 7.08 8.30 -24.44
N ARG A 255 7.36 8.87 -23.26
CA ARG A 255 6.77 8.40 -21.99
C ARG A 255 5.26 8.52 -21.97
N VAL A 256 4.70 9.65 -22.42
CA VAL A 256 3.25 9.81 -22.50
C VAL A 256 2.64 8.82 -23.51
N ILE A 257 3.25 8.64 -24.68
CA ILE A 257 2.78 7.68 -25.70
C ILE A 257 2.75 6.23 -25.17
N TRP A 258 3.70 5.86 -24.31
CA TRP A 258 3.76 4.55 -23.68
C TRP A 258 2.71 4.40 -22.58
N ALA A 259 2.50 5.43 -21.76
CA ALA A 259 1.43 5.44 -20.75
C ALA A 259 0.03 5.32 -21.37
N CYS A 260 -0.15 5.76 -22.62
CA CYS A 260 -1.41 5.64 -23.36
C CYS A 260 -1.61 4.28 -24.08
N ARG A 261 -0.86 3.21 -23.78
CA ARG A 261 -1.07 1.89 -24.43
C ARG A 261 -2.21 1.11 -23.75
N PRO A 262 -3.12 0.47 -24.51
CA PRO A 262 -4.26 -0.25 -23.92
C PRO A 262 -3.87 -1.56 -23.21
N GLU A 263 -2.72 -2.16 -23.56
CA GLU A 263 -2.18 -3.37 -22.91
C GLU A 263 -1.71 -3.11 -21.46
N SER A 264 -1.59 -1.85 -21.04
CA SER A 264 -1.36 -1.46 -19.66
C SER A 264 -2.67 -1.00 -19.03
N ALA A 265 -3.66 -1.89 -18.94
CA ALA A 265 -4.58 -1.84 -17.80
C ALA A 265 -3.69 -2.01 -16.58
N ASP A 266 -3.17 -0.89 -16.07
CA ASP A 266 -2.08 -0.83 -15.11
C ASP A 266 -2.68 -0.86 -13.70
N PRO A 267 -2.80 -2.04 -13.05
CA PRO A 267 -3.30 -2.11 -11.68
C PRO A 267 -2.37 -1.38 -10.69
N SER A 268 -1.13 -1.05 -11.10
CA SER A 268 -0.12 -0.41 -10.26
C SER A 268 -0.08 1.12 -10.35
N GLY A 269 -0.81 1.74 -11.30
CA GLY A 269 -0.90 3.20 -11.45
C GLY A 269 0.41 3.90 -11.89
N GLN A 270 1.40 3.14 -12.35
CA GLN A 270 2.68 3.63 -12.87
C GLN A 270 2.53 4.57 -14.07
N GLY A 271 1.57 4.31 -14.96
CA GLY A 271 1.26 5.20 -16.08
C GLY A 271 0.86 6.59 -15.62
N LEU A 272 0.03 6.69 -14.58
CA LEU A 272 -0.39 7.96 -14.00
C LEU A 272 0.79 8.70 -13.34
N ILE A 273 1.58 8.01 -12.51
CA ILE A 273 2.77 8.57 -11.87
C ILE A 273 3.75 9.11 -12.91
N SER A 274 3.98 8.34 -13.98
CA SER A 274 4.87 8.71 -15.08
C SER A 274 4.42 9.98 -15.79
N VAL A 275 3.13 10.10 -16.16
CA VAL A 275 2.63 11.31 -16.84
C VAL A 275 2.59 12.51 -15.89
N THR A 276 2.27 12.32 -14.61
CA THR A 276 2.37 13.39 -13.61
C THR A 276 3.81 13.92 -13.51
N LEU A 277 4.81 13.03 -13.49
CA LEU A 277 6.23 13.42 -13.49
C LEU A 277 6.63 14.12 -14.79
N VAL A 278 6.11 13.68 -15.95
CA VAL A 278 6.31 14.37 -17.23
C VAL A 278 5.78 15.80 -17.18
N ASN A 279 4.56 16.02 -16.70
CA ASN A 279 3.98 17.36 -16.57
C ASN A 279 4.79 18.24 -15.61
N GLN A 280 5.32 17.66 -14.54
CA GLN A 280 6.26 18.36 -13.68
C GLN A 280 7.52 18.75 -14.46
N ILE A 281 8.19 17.86 -15.18
CA ILE A 281 9.43 18.23 -15.91
C ILE A 281 9.13 19.27 -17.00
N LEU A 282 8.05 19.10 -17.75
CA LEU A 282 7.66 19.99 -18.84
C LEU A 282 7.45 21.42 -18.38
N ALA A 283 6.90 21.63 -17.18
CA ALA A 283 6.69 22.95 -16.59
C ALA A 283 8.01 23.72 -16.34
N GLY A 284 9.18 23.08 -16.42
CA GLY A 284 10.48 23.74 -16.39
C GLY A 284 11.12 23.99 -17.76
N VAL A 285 10.53 23.50 -18.86
CA VAL A 285 11.03 23.68 -20.23
C VAL A 285 10.52 25.02 -20.76
N SER A 286 11.38 25.79 -21.44
CA SER A 286 10.97 27.06 -22.02
C SER A 286 9.82 26.89 -23.02
N GLN A 287 8.75 27.69 -22.87
CA GLN A 287 7.55 27.61 -23.72
C GLN A 287 7.89 27.76 -25.22
N SER A 288 8.85 28.62 -25.57
CA SER A 288 9.33 28.79 -26.95
C SER A 288 9.90 27.50 -27.55
N ALA A 289 10.74 26.78 -26.80
CA ALA A 289 11.31 25.50 -27.24
C ALA A 289 10.25 24.40 -27.36
N VAL A 290 9.25 24.39 -26.47
CA VAL A 290 8.12 23.44 -26.54
C VAL A 290 7.33 23.65 -27.83
N ILE A 291 7.02 24.91 -28.17
CA ILE A 291 6.29 25.28 -29.38
C ILE A 291 7.11 24.94 -30.64
N GLU A 292 8.40 25.29 -30.67
CA GLU A 292 9.27 24.96 -31.80
C GLU A 292 9.35 23.44 -32.01
N TRP A 293 9.50 22.67 -30.93
CA TRP A 293 9.55 21.22 -30.99
C TRP A 293 8.23 20.63 -31.51
N SER A 294 7.09 21.12 -31.04
CA SER A 294 5.78 20.61 -31.43
C SER A 294 5.46 20.89 -32.90
N HIS A 295 5.86 22.04 -33.43
CA HIS A 295 5.76 22.34 -34.86
C HIS A 295 6.61 21.38 -35.72
N LYS A 296 7.86 21.12 -35.32
CA LYS A 296 8.74 20.18 -36.04
C LYS A 296 8.25 18.73 -35.96
N ASN A 297 7.48 18.38 -34.94
CA ASN A 297 7.03 17.01 -34.64
C ASN A 297 5.50 16.86 -34.70
N ALA A 298 4.82 17.63 -35.56
CA ALA A 298 3.36 17.68 -35.63
C ALA A 298 2.70 16.29 -35.80
N VAL A 299 3.33 15.37 -36.54
CA VAL A 299 2.83 13.99 -36.72
C VAL A 299 2.78 13.22 -35.39
N ILE A 300 3.78 13.41 -34.53
CA ILE A 300 3.84 12.76 -33.22
C ILE A 300 2.76 13.34 -32.29
N VAL A 301 2.60 14.67 -32.29
CA VAL A 301 1.56 15.35 -31.52
C VAL A 301 0.17 14.87 -31.94
N ARG A 302 -0.08 14.76 -33.25
CA ARG A 302 -1.35 14.24 -33.78
C ARG A 302 -1.62 12.80 -33.35
N LYS A 303 -0.62 11.92 -33.42
CA LYS A 303 -0.75 10.54 -32.91
C LYS A 303 -1.07 10.50 -31.42
N LEU A 304 -0.51 11.42 -30.64
CA LEU A 304 -0.80 11.50 -29.21
C LEU A 304 -2.24 12.00 -28.94
N GLN A 305 -2.72 12.96 -29.74
CA GLN A 305 -4.12 13.38 -29.72
C GLN A 305 -5.06 12.22 -30.07
N GLU A 306 -4.74 11.40 -31.07
CA GLU A 306 -5.55 10.22 -31.42
C GLU A 306 -5.60 9.20 -30.26
N LYS A 307 -4.47 9.02 -29.55
CA LYS A 307 -4.40 8.11 -28.39
C LYS A 307 -5.22 8.56 -27.19
N CYS A 308 -5.39 9.87 -26.95
CA CYS A 308 -6.18 10.34 -25.81
C CYS A 308 -7.69 10.14 -26.00
N LEU A 309 -8.13 9.92 -27.25
CA LEU A 309 -9.53 9.68 -27.61
C LEU A 309 -9.99 8.23 -27.40
N VAL A 310 -9.08 7.31 -27.08
CA VAL A 310 -9.41 5.90 -26.79
C VAL A 310 -10.32 5.83 -25.56
N PRO A 311 -11.50 5.18 -25.65
CA PRO A 311 -12.51 5.21 -24.59
C PRO A 311 -12.07 4.58 -23.27
N ASP A 312 -11.26 3.52 -23.30
CA ASP A 312 -10.88 2.70 -22.13
C ASP A 312 -9.76 3.29 -21.25
N MET A 313 -9.38 4.55 -21.46
CA MET A 313 -8.36 5.22 -20.65
C MET A 313 -8.93 5.69 -19.30
N LEU A 314 -8.20 5.41 -18.20
CA LEU A 314 -8.54 5.91 -16.86
C LEU A 314 -8.73 7.45 -16.87
N PRO A 315 -9.82 8.00 -16.29
CA PRO A 315 -10.11 9.45 -16.34
C PRO A 315 -8.97 10.33 -15.82
N ALA A 316 -8.36 9.97 -14.70
CA ALA A 316 -7.23 10.70 -14.11
C ALA A 316 -5.99 10.72 -15.03
N LEU A 317 -5.70 9.59 -15.68
CA LEU A 317 -4.62 9.50 -16.67
C LEU A 317 -4.94 10.35 -17.90
N ARG A 318 -6.17 10.27 -18.41
CA ARG A 318 -6.61 11.09 -19.56
C ARG A 318 -6.48 12.58 -19.24
N PHE A 319 -6.85 13.01 -18.04
CA PHE A 319 -6.70 14.40 -17.60
C PHE A 319 -5.23 14.85 -17.56
N GLN A 320 -4.31 14.02 -17.05
CA GLN A 320 -2.88 14.32 -17.07
C GLN A 320 -2.31 14.36 -18.50
N VAL A 321 -2.77 13.48 -19.40
CA VAL A 321 -2.39 13.50 -20.82
C VAL A 321 -2.92 14.76 -21.52
N LEU A 322 -4.14 15.19 -21.21
CA LEU A 322 -4.71 16.43 -21.75
C LEU A 322 -3.98 17.67 -21.22
N THR A 323 -3.55 17.66 -19.95
CA THR A 323 -2.68 18.69 -19.36
C THR A 323 -1.33 18.77 -20.10
N PHE A 324 -0.77 17.62 -20.46
CA PHE A 324 0.45 17.58 -21.26
C PHE A 324 0.22 18.16 -22.66
N LEU A 325 -0.84 17.73 -23.34
CA LEU A 325 -1.19 18.19 -24.69
C LEU A 325 -1.47 19.70 -24.74
N SER A 326 -2.14 20.26 -23.71
CA SER A 326 -2.35 21.70 -23.62
C SER A 326 -1.05 22.48 -23.42
N SER A 327 -0.03 21.81 -22.90
CA SER A 327 1.28 22.43 -22.67
C SER A 327 2.12 22.52 -23.96
N LEU A 328 1.83 21.68 -24.97
CA LEU A 328 2.62 21.57 -26.21
C LEU A 328 2.37 22.67 -27.27
N SER A 329 1.35 23.52 -27.09
CA SER A 329 0.99 24.55 -28.07
C SER A 329 0.54 25.83 -27.40
N ASP A 330 0.81 26.95 -28.08
CA ASP A 330 0.36 28.30 -27.70
C ASP A 330 -1.11 28.55 -28.13
N LYS A 331 -1.49 27.94 -29.27
CA LYS A 331 -2.86 27.93 -29.80
C LYS A 331 -3.32 26.48 -29.88
N VAL A 332 -3.50 25.85 -28.72
CA VAL A 332 -3.91 24.45 -28.63
C VAL A 332 -5.26 24.28 -29.35
N VAL A 333 -5.25 23.63 -30.51
CA VAL A 333 -6.48 23.07 -31.10
C VAL A 333 -6.52 21.61 -30.66
N LEU A 334 -7.05 21.39 -29.45
CA LEU A 334 -7.48 20.05 -29.08
C LEU A 334 -8.67 19.69 -29.99
N PRO A 335 -8.76 18.43 -30.48
CA PRO A 335 -9.97 17.94 -31.11
C PRO A 335 -11.19 18.19 -30.20
N SER A 336 -12.35 18.53 -30.76
CA SER A 336 -13.55 18.86 -29.97
C SER A 336 -13.91 17.79 -28.94
N GLN A 337 -13.66 16.51 -29.26
CA GLN A 337 -13.86 15.39 -28.35
C GLN A 337 -12.87 15.38 -27.18
N ALA A 338 -11.60 15.76 -27.40
CA ALA A 338 -10.60 15.88 -26.34
C ALA A 338 -10.90 17.06 -25.41
N THR A 339 -11.37 18.19 -25.94
CA THR A 339 -11.86 19.32 -25.13
C THR A 339 -13.05 18.90 -24.27
N LEU A 340 -14.00 18.16 -24.85
CA LEU A 340 -15.16 17.64 -24.12
C LEU A 340 -14.76 16.65 -23.01
N PHE A 341 -13.75 15.79 -23.22
CA PHE A 341 -13.24 14.94 -22.15
C PHE A 341 -12.60 15.76 -21.01
N TYR A 342 -11.90 16.84 -21.35
CA TYR A 342 -11.34 17.75 -20.35
C TYR A 342 -12.44 18.46 -19.56
N GLU A 343 -13.42 19.06 -20.24
CA GLU A 343 -14.61 19.70 -19.66
C GLU A 343 -15.36 18.74 -18.71
N ARG A 344 -15.59 17.49 -19.11
CA ARG A 344 -16.23 16.47 -18.27
C ARG A 344 -15.41 16.08 -17.06
N SER A 345 -14.08 16.01 -17.19
CA SER A 345 -13.19 15.69 -16.08
C SER A 345 -13.24 16.77 -15.00
N LEU A 346 -13.36 18.04 -15.40
CA LEU A 346 -13.51 19.17 -14.48
C LEU A 346 -14.88 19.23 -13.79
N LEU A 347 -15.93 18.65 -14.41
CA LEU A 347 -17.27 18.53 -13.81
C LEU A 347 -17.42 17.29 -12.91
N ASP A 348 -16.42 16.40 -12.86
CA ASP A 348 -16.44 15.18 -12.04
C ASP A 348 -15.19 15.02 -11.18
N LEU A 349 -14.81 16.10 -10.50
CA LEU A 349 -13.69 16.09 -9.56
C LEU A 349 -14.09 15.39 -8.25
N SER A 350 -13.42 14.27 -7.94
CA SER A 350 -13.54 13.56 -6.65
C SER A 350 -12.19 13.45 -5.94
N ALA A 351 -12.18 13.14 -4.64
CA ALA A 351 -10.97 12.98 -3.83
C ALA A 351 -10.07 11.84 -4.34
N ALA A 352 -10.64 10.84 -5.01
CA ALA A 352 -9.90 9.74 -5.61
C ALA A 352 -9.38 10.05 -7.02
N PHE A 353 -9.74 11.20 -7.60
CA PHE A 353 -9.36 11.56 -8.96
C PHE A 353 -7.85 11.78 -9.10
N LEU A 354 -7.30 12.70 -8.29
CA LEU A 354 -5.87 13.01 -8.22
C LEU A 354 -5.52 13.48 -6.81
N LYS A 355 -4.26 13.28 -6.39
CA LYS A 355 -3.73 13.94 -5.18
C LYS A 355 -3.85 15.46 -5.37
N ASN A 356 -4.24 16.19 -4.31
CA ASN A 356 -4.57 17.60 -4.39
C ASN A 356 -3.42 18.45 -4.99
N ASP A 357 -2.17 18.20 -4.59
CA ASP A 357 -0.99 18.91 -5.11
C ASP A 357 -0.79 18.69 -6.62
N HIS A 358 -1.11 17.49 -7.12
CA HIS A 358 -1.01 17.18 -8.54
C HIS A 358 -2.17 17.76 -9.33
N LEU A 359 -3.38 17.79 -8.76
CA LEU A 359 -4.51 18.48 -9.35
C LEU A 359 -4.23 19.98 -9.47
N ASP A 360 -3.75 20.61 -8.39
CA ASP A 360 -3.37 22.02 -8.35
C ASP A 360 -2.35 22.37 -9.44
N MET A 361 -1.25 21.61 -9.54
CA MET A 361 -0.26 21.78 -10.61
C MET A 361 -0.88 21.62 -12.01
N SER A 362 -1.68 20.57 -12.23
CA SER A 362 -2.30 20.33 -13.54
C SER A 362 -3.27 21.44 -13.95
N LEU A 363 -4.07 21.95 -13.02
CA LEU A 363 -4.98 23.06 -13.25
C LEU A 363 -4.22 24.33 -13.65
N ARG A 364 -3.14 24.69 -12.91
CA ARG A 364 -2.28 25.82 -13.27
C ARG A 364 -1.71 25.72 -14.69
N LEU A 365 -1.28 24.52 -15.09
CA LEU A 365 -0.64 24.31 -16.39
C LEU A 365 -1.62 24.35 -17.57
N SER A 366 -2.88 23.93 -17.37
CA SER A 366 -3.80 23.66 -18.48
C SER A 366 -5.02 24.57 -18.53
N LEU A 367 -5.54 25.02 -17.39
CA LEU A 367 -6.86 25.67 -17.31
C LEU A 367 -6.89 27.02 -18.04
N CYS A 368 -5.91 27.91 -17.82
CA CYS A 368 -5.84 29.20 -18.53
C CYS A 368 -5.73 29.01 -20.06
N ARG A 369 -5.02 27.98 -20.50
CA ARG A 369 -4.78 27.70 -21.94
C ARG A 369 -6.03 27.15 -22.62
N LEU A 370 -6.78 26.29 -21.95
CA LEU A 370 -7.94 25.60 -22.52
C LEU A 370 -9.28 26.32 -22.31
N SER A 371 -9.41 27.14 -21.27
CA SER A 371 -10.67 27.80 -20.89
C SER A 371 -11.24 28.73 -21.97
N SER A 372 -10.39 29.36 -22.79
CA SER A 372 -10.82 30.16 -23.95
C SER A 372 -11.56 29.36 -25.04
N LYS A 373 -11.48 28.03 -24.98
CA LYS A 373 -12.14 27.11 -25.91
C LYS A 373 -13.40 26.47 -25.35
N PHE A 374 -13.72 26.73 -24.08
CA PHE A 374 -14.91 26.19 -23.47
C PHE A 374 -16.15 26.80 -24.09
N LYS A 375 -17.18 25.97 -24.22
CA LYS A 375 -18.48 26.43 -24.68
C LYS A 375 -19.09 27.39 -23.65
N PRO A 376 -19.77 28.48 -24.05
CA PRO A 376 -20.44 29.38 -23.12
C PRO A 376 -21.39 28.66 -22.15
N GLU A 377 -22.06 27.60 -22.61
CA GLU A 377 -23.01 26.81 -21.82
C GLU A 377 -22.33 25.99 -20.70
N TRP A 378 -21.06 25.62 -20.88
CA TRP A 378 -20.32 24.82 -19.91
C TRP A 378 -20.10 25.56 -18.58
N TRP A 379 -19.94 26.89 -18.61
CA TRP A 379 -19.88 27.71 -17.40
C TRP A 379 -21.18 27.64 -16.60
N GLY A 380 -22.30 27.46 -17.31
CA GLY A 380 -23.61 27.18 -16.72
C GLY A 380 -23.68 25.83 -16.04
N GLU A 381 -23.20 24.79 -16.71
CA GLU A 381 -23.12 23.44 -16.14
C GLU A 381 -22.20 23.39 -14.91
N LEU A 382 -21.08 24.12 -14.92
CA LEU A 382 -20.17 24.21 -13.78
C LEU A 382 -20.86 24.83 -12.56
N LEU A 383 -21.51 25.99 -12.74
CA LEU A 383 -22.20 26.66 -11.65
C LEU A 383 -23.37 25.81 -11.13
N ASP A 384 -24.16 25.20 -12.03
CA ASP A 384 -25.24 24.29 -11.66
C ASP A 384 -24.71 23.08 -10.88
N LYS A 385 -23.58 22.51 -11.30
CA LYS A 385 -22.93 21.39 -10.61
C LYS A 385 -22.47 21.77 -9.20
N VAL A 386 -21.79 22.91 -9.03
CA VAL A 386 -21.30 23.35 -7.71
C VAL A 386 -22.46 23.71 -6.79
N MET A 387 -23.49 24.40 -7.30
CA MET A 387 -24.70 24.70 -6.53
C MET A 387 -25.43 23.41 -6.15
N GLY A 388 -25.64 22.49 -7.09
CA GLY A 388 -26.24 21.18 -6.83
C GLY A 388 -25.43 20.31 -5.87
N LEU A 389 -24.10 20.43 -5.85
CA LEU A 389 -23.25 19.82 -4.81
C LEU A 389 -23.57 20.38 -3.42
N LEU A 390 -23.81 21.69 -3.32
CA LEU A 390 -24.12 22.38 -2.07
C LEU A 390 -25.57 22.20 -1.62
N THR A 391 -26.55 22.07 -2.51
CA THR A 391 -27.98 22.05 -2.13
C THR A 391 -28.62 20.67 -2.22
N GLU A 392 -28.38 19.94 -3.31
CA GLU A 392 -29.15 18.74 -3.68
C GLU A 392 -28.38 17.43 -3.46
N SER A 393 -27.05 17.48 -3.43
CA SER A 393 -26.22 16.27 -3.43
C SER A 393 -26.13 15.59 -2.05
N PRO A 394 -25.98 14.25 -2.03
CA PRO A 394 -25.69 13.53 -0.79
C PRO A 394 -24.43 14.08 -0.12
N ALA A 395 -24.44 14.16 1.22
CA ALA A 395 -23.35 14.72 2.00
C ALA A 395 -21.98 14.04 1.72
N ALA A 396 -21.98 12.72 1.46
CA ALA A 396 -20.77 11.98 1.10
C ALA A 396 -20.14 12.45 -0.24
N THR A 397 -20.97 12.79 -1.23
CA THR A 397 -20.51 13.27 -2.55
C THR A 397 -19.91 14.66 -2.44
N LEU A 398 -20.56 15.57 -1.70
CA LEU A 398 -20.00 16.90 -1.39
C LEU A 398 -18.66 16.73 -0.68
N PHE A 399 -18.63 15.92 0.38
CA PHE A 399 -17.45 15.73 1.21
C PHE A 399 -16.24 15.25 0.39
N ASN A 400 -16.46 14.26 -0.49
CA ASN A 400 -15.40 13.69 -1.32
C ASN A 400 -14.95 14.63 -2.45
N SER A 401 -15.73 15.63 -2.85
CA SER A 401 -15.38 16.50 -4.00
C SER A 401 -14.98 17.92 -3.58
N ALA A 402 -15.36 18.36 -2.38
CA ALA A 402 -15.26 19.76 -1.96
C ALA A 402 -13.85 20.33 -2.04
N ASN A 403 -12.81 19.62 -1.59
CA ASN A 403 -11.43 20.11 -1.66
C ASN A 403 -10.97 20.36 -3.10
N SER A 404 -11.27 19.43 -4.00
CA SER A 404 -10.93 19.53 -5.42
C SER A 404 -11.62 20.73 -6.07
N TYR A 405 -12.91 20.93 -5.76
CA TYR A 405 -13.67 22.09 -6.25
C TYR A 405 -13.23 23.41 -5.62
N VAL A 406 -12.83 23.43 -4.34
CA VAL A 406 -12.28 24.63 -3.69
C VAL A 406 -11.00 25.08 -4.42
N SER A 407 -10.06 24.16 -4.67
CA SER A 407 -8.84 24.47 -5.46
C SER A 407 -9.20 24.91 -6.87
N PHE A 408 -10.09 24.18 -7.54
CA PHE A 408 -10.50 24.47 -8.91
C PHE A 408 -11.17 25.84 -9.07
N LEU A 409 -12.14 26.18 -8.21
CA LEU A 409 -12.79 27.48 -8.22
C LEU A 409 -11.82 28.61 -7.86
N GLY A 410 -10.84 28.35 -7.00
CA GLY A 410 -9.74 29.28 -6.73
C GLY A 410 -8.96 29.62 -8.00
N HIS A 411 -8.53 28.61 -8.77
CA HIS A 411 -7.81 28.82 -10.04
C HIS A 411 -8.65 29.56 -11.08
N ILE A 412 -9.96 29.28 -11.17
CA ILE A 412 -10.86 30.05 -12.03
C ILE A 412 -10.93 31.50 -11.55
N ALA A 413 -11.08 31.71 -10.23
CA ALA A 413 -11.19 33.05 -9.66
C ALA A 413 -9.92 33.88 -9.84
N ASP A 414 -8.74 33.26 -9.94
CA ASP A 414 -7.47 33.94 -10.23
C ASP A 414 -7.35 34.34 -11.72
N MET A 415 -7.92 33.59 -12.66
CA MET A 415 -7.82 33.92 -14.11
C MET A 415 -8.94 34.79 -14.66
N VAL A 416 -9.99 35.04 -13.88
CA VAL A 416 -11.19 35.77 -14.33
C VAL A 416 -10.87 37.21 -14.75
N GLU A 417 -9.82 37.81 -14.19
CA GLU A 417 -9.34 39.14 -14.58
C GLU A 417 -8.77 39.14 -16.00
N ASP A 418 -7.94 38.14 -16.32
CA ASP A 418 -7.20 38.04 -17.58
C ASP A 418 -8.01 37.35 -18.70
N ASN A 419 -9.04 36.56 -18.36
CA ASN A 419 -9.79 35.76 -19.32
C ASN A 419 -11.24 36.26 -19.51
N GLU A 420 -11.42 37.09 -20.53
CA GLU A 420 -12.73 37.66 -20.88
C GLU A 420 -13.78 36.59 -21.21
N SER A 421 -13.40 35.48 -21.86
CA SER A 421 -14.33 34.39 -22.19
C SER A 421 -14.88 33.71 -20.94
N CYS A 422 -14.01 33.46 -19.95
CA CYS A 422 -14.40 32.93 -18.66
C CYS A 422 -15.34 33.89 -17.92
N ARG A 423 -14.94 35.17 -17.80
CA ARG A 423 -15.72 36.21 -17.14
C ARG A 423 -17.11 36.36 -17.75
N ARG A 424 -17.20 36.49 -19.08
CA ARG A 424 -18.49 36.61 -19.79
C ARG A 424 -19.33 35.35 -19.67
N GLY A 425 -18.74 34.16 -19.72
CA GLY A 425 -19.46 32.89 -19.54
C GLY A 425 -20.11 32.76 -18.16
N ILE A 426 -19.34 33.07 -17.10
CA ILE A 426 -19.84 33.08 -15.71
C ILE A 426 -20.95 34.12 -15.55
N LEU A 427 -20.74 35.36 -16.00
CA LEU A 427 -21.74 36.42 -15.87
C LEU A 427 -22.99 36.16 -16.72
N ALA A 428 -22.85 35.68 -17.96
CA ALA A 428 -23.98 35.30 -18.82
C ALA A 428 -24.85 34.20 -18.16
N THR A 429 -24.21 33.26 -17.45
CA THR A 429 -24.91 32.22 -16.70
C THR A 429 -25.86 32.80 -15.64
N LEU A 430 -25.48 33.91 -14.99
CA LEU A 430 -26.31 34.59 -13.98
C LEU A 430 -27.51 35.33 -14.57
N HIS A 431 -27.52 35.57 -15.89
CA HIS A 431 -28.68 36.12 -16.59
C HIS A 431 -29.75 35.05 -16.86
N SER A 432 -29.40 33.75 -16.77
CA SER A 432 -30.37 32.67 -16.93
C SER A 432 -31.31 32.64 -15.72
N GLY A 433 -32.62 32.63 -15.98
CA GLY A 433 -33.62 32.62 -14.90
C GLY A 433 -33.48 31.41 -13.96
N HIS A 434 -33.09 30.26 -14.50
CA HIS A 434 -32.86 29.01 -13.76
C HIS A 434 -31.71 29.12 -12.75
N ASN A 435 -30.53 29.60 -13.19
CA ASN A 435 -29.37 29.69 -12.29
C ASN A 435 -29.53 30.82 -11.27
N ARG A 436 -30.23 31.90 -11.64
CA ARG A 436 -30.58 32.97 -10.69
C ARG A 436 -31.50 32.45 -9.58
N GLN A 437 -32.55 31.69 -9.91
CA GLN A 437 -33.44 31.08 -8.92
C GLN A 437 -32.70 30.08 -8.02
N LYS A 438 -31.80 29.27 -8.60
CA LYS A 438 -30.95 28.37 -7.80
C LYS A 438 -30.00 29.12 -6.86
N LEU A 439 -29.44 30.25 -7.29
CA LEU A 439 -28.64 31.11 -6.42
C LEU A 439 -29.46 31.71 -5.28
N GLU A 440 -30.67 32.21 -5.57
CA GLU A 440 -31.59 32.73 -4.55
C GLU A 440 -31.98 31.63 -3.55
N TYR A 441 -32.27 30.41 -4.02
CA TYR A 441 -32.52 29.24 -3.17
C TYR A 441 -31.29 28.85 -2.35
N PHE A 442 -30.10 28.87 -2.96
CA PHE A 442 -28.84 28.62 -2.28
C PHE A 442 -28.56 29.65 -1.17
N PHE A 443 -28.85 30.93 -1.42
CA PHE A 443 -28.74 31.99 -0.42
C PHE A 443 -29.75 31.83 0.71
N ALA A 444 -30.97 31.36 0.43
CA ALA A 444 -31.95 31.02 1.46
C ALA A 444 -31.52 29.81 2.33
N ASP A 445 -30.96 28.74 1.72
CA ASP A 445 -30.42 27.57 2.43
C ASP A 445 -29.23 27.91 3.34
N LEU A 446 -28.50 29.00 3.05
CA LEU A 446 -27.41 29.47 3.91
C LEU A 446 -27.88 30.00 5.27
N GLU A 447 -29.13 30.46 5.36
CA GLU A 447 -29.69 30.99 6.60
C GLU A 447 -30.27 29.90 7.49
N THR A 448 -30.64 28.76 6.90
CA THR A 448 -31.03 27.56 7.64
C THR A 448 -29.79 26.89 8.20
N LEU A 449 -29.58 26.98 9.52
CA LEU A 449 -28.58 26.14 10.19
C LEU A 449 -28.95 24.67 9.90
N PRO A 450 -27.98 23.83 9.47
CA PRO A 450 -28.23 22.41 9.45
C PRO A 450 -28.61 21.99 10.86
N GLU A 451 -29.76 21.33 11.02
CA GLU A 451 -30.12 20.66 12.26
C GLU A 451 -28.91 19.81 12.66
N ILE A 452 -28.31 20.17 13.80
CA ILE A 452 -27.18 19.42 14.33
C ILE A 452 -27.79 18.10 14.74
N ASP A 453 -27.64 17.10 13.88
CA ASP A 453 -27.95 15.73 14.25
C ASP A 453 -26.93 15.36 15.34
N THR A 454 -27.34 15.57 16.59
CA THR A 454 -26.63 15.16 17.81
C THR A 454 -26.66 13.64 17.96
N GLY A 455 -27.24 12.92 17.01
CA GLY A 455 -27.23 11.47 16.94
C GLY A 455 -25.81 10.93 16.87
N HIS A 456 -25.46 10.11 17.87
CA HIS A 456 -24.41 9.10 17.79
C HIS A 456 -24.77 8.01 16.75
N GLY A 457 -25.04 8.41 15.50
CA GLY A 457 -25.61 7.57 14.46
C GLY A 457 -24.89 7.75 13.12
N THR A 458 -24.29 6.64 12.66
CA THR A 458 -24.19 6.21 11.24
C THR A 458 -23.51 7.09 10.17
N ASN A 459 -23.13 8.35 10.43
CA ASN A 459 -22.42 9.15 9.43
C ASN A 459 -20.96 8.68 9.26
N ARG A 460 -20.62 8.19 8.05
CA ARG A 460 -19.28 7.67 7.68
C ARG A 460 -18.19 8.74 7.56
N PHE A 461 -18.37 9.96 8.07
CA PHE A 461 -17.40 11.06 7.99
C PHE A 461 -17.59 12.07 9.13
N CYS A 462 -16.56 12.88 9.39
CA CYS A 462 -16.59 13.90 10.45
C CYS A 462 -17.53 15.08 10.09
N MET A 463 -18.59 15.31 10.89
CA MET A 463 -19.54 16.40 10.67
C MET A 463 -18.93 17.82 10.75
N ALA A 464 -17.96 18.04 11.64
CA ALA A 464 -17.26 19.33 11.68
C ALA A 464 -16.39 19.55 10.43
N SER A 465 -15.76 18.48 9.92
CA SER A 465 -14.99 18.55 8.67
C SER A 465 -15.91 18.77 7.48
N TYR A 466 -17.06 18.10 7.45
CA TYR A 466 -18.09 18.28 6.42
C TYR A 466 -18.59 19.72 6.38
N THR A 467 -19.00 20.26 7.53
CA THR A 467 -19.46 21.66 7.62
C THR A 467 -18.36 22.64 7.27
N THR A 468 -17.12 22.41 7.69
CA THR A 468 -15.96 23.24 7.30
C THR A 468 -15.72 23.20 5.78
N LEU A 469 -15.77 22.02 5.17
CA LEU A 469 -15.58 21.86 3.71
C LEU A 469 -16.74 22.48 2.92
N ARG A 470 -17.98 22.28 3.36
CA ARG A 470 -19.17 22.93 2.81
C ARG A 470 -19.01 24.45 2.88
N SER A 471 -18.61 25.00 4.02
CA SER A 471 -18.32 26.43 4.18
C SER A 471 -17.20 26.91 3.26
N LYS A 472 -16.07 26.20 3.17
CA LYS A 472 -14.98 26.57 2.25
C LYS A 472 -15.45 26.60 0.80
N LEU A 473 -16.18 25.60 0.34
CA LEU A 473 -16.72 25.55 -1.02
C LEU A 473 -17.70 26.70 -1.28
N LYS A 474 -18.57 27.03 -0.30
CA LYS A 474 -19.45 28.20 -0.35
C LYS A 474 -18.68 29.51 -0.50
N SER A 475 -17.64 29.71 0.31
CA SER A 475 -16.77 30.89 0.24
C SER A 475 -16.05 30.98 -1.10
N SER A 476 -15.49 29.88 -1.61
CA SER A 476 -14.84 29.84 -2.94
C SER A 476 -15.79 30.20 -4.08
N LEU A 477 -17.04 29.70 -4.05
CA LEU A 477 -18.06 30.07 -5.03
C LEU A 477 -18.39 31.56 -4.94
N CYS A 478 -18.62 32.10 -3.73
CA CYS A 478 -18.89 33.52 -3.54
C CYS A 478 -17.72 34.38 -4.02
N SER A 479 -16.48 34.00 -3.67
CA SER A 479 -15.26 34.68 -4.12
C SER A 479 -15.14 34.72 -5.64
N LEU A 480 -15.43 33.61 -6.33
CA LEU A 480 -15.43 33.55 -7.79
C LEU A 480 -16.43 34.55 -8.38
N LEU A 481 -17.68 34.55 -7.89
CA LEU A 481 -18.73 35.44 -8.36
C LEU A 481 -18.38 36.92 -8.11
N LEU A 482 -17.82 37.23 -6.93
CA LEU A 482 -17.38 38.58 -6.59
C LEU A 482 -16.25 39.05 -7.51
N ARG A 483 -15.21 38.24 -7.73
CA ARG A 483 -14.11 38.59 -8.63
C ARG A 483 -14.57 38.76 -10.08
N ALA A 484 -15.49 37.90 -10.55
CA ALA A 484 -16.09 38.06 -11.88
C ALA A 484 -16.88 39.36 -12.02
N ALA A 485 -17.63 39.75 -10.99
CA ALA A 485 -18.34 41.03 -10.98
C ALA A 485 -17.38 42.24 -10.94
N LEU A 486 -16.32 42.17 -10.14
CA LEU A 486 -15.35 43.25 -9.98
C LEU A 486 -14.49 43.45 -11.24
N ALA A 487 -14.12 42.37 -11.91
CA ALA A 487 -13.34 42.39 -13.14
C ALA A 487 -14.12 42.84 -14.38
N ALA A 488 -15.46 42.91 -14.31
CA ALA A 488 -16.29 43.18 -15.47
C ALA A 488 -16.58 44.68 -15.67
N PRO A 489 -16.61 45.15 -16.93
CA PRO A 489 -17.02 46.51 -17.26
C PRO A 489 -18.49 46.75 -16.84
N GLN A 490 -18.84 48.01 -16.59
CA GLN A 490 -20.12 48.38 -15.98
C GLN A 490 -21.35 47.80 -16.69
N GLU A 491 -21.31 47.65 -18.02
CA GLU A 491 -22.40 47.12 -18.85
C GLU A 491 -22.69 45.63 -18.59
N GLU A 492 -21.66 44.82 -18.31
CA GLU A 492 -21.76 43.37 -18.06
C GLU A 492 -22.21 43.04 -16.63
N THR A 493 -22.12 44.01 -15.71
CA THR A 493 -22.39 43.82 -14.27
C THR A 493 -23.83 44.08 -13.85
N SER A 494 -24.69 44.55 -14.76
CA SER A 494 -26.03 45.06 -14.43
C SER A 494 -26.93 44.05 -13.70
N SER A 495 -26.77 42.75 -13.98
CA SER A 495 -27.50 41.64 -13.34
C SER A 495 -26.94 41.23 -11.99
N ILE A 496 -25.61 41.11 -11.85
CA ILE A 496 -24.97 40.68 -10.59
C ILE A 496 -24.96 41.79 -9.52
N ARG A 497 -25.01 43.08 -9.92
CA ARG A 497 -25.04 44.21 -8.97
C ARG A 497 -26.17 44.11 -7.94
N ARG A 498 -27.32 43.55 -8.30
CA ARG A 498 -28.45 43.36 -7.37
C ARG A 498 -28.20 42.26 -6.34
N MET A 499 -27.39 41.25 -6.70
CA MET A 499 -27.05 40.12 -5.84
C MET A 499 -25.75 40.35 -5.04
N LEU A 500 -24.93 41.34 -5.43
CA LEU A 500 -23.64 41.62 -4.81
C LEU A 500 -23.69 41.81 -3.28
N PRO A 501 -24.67 42.53 -2.70
CA PRO A 501 -24.78 42.65 -1.24
C PRO A 501 -25.04 41.30 -0.55
N GLU A 502 -25.87 40.44 -1.16
CA GLU A 502 -26.16 39.10 -0.65
C GLU A 502 -24.90 38.23 -0.69
N VAL A 503 -24.18 38.24 -1.82
CA VAL A 503 -22.93 37.47 -1.98
C VAL A 503 -21.88 37.91 -0.95
N LEU A 504 -21.71 39.21 -0.73
CA LEU A 504 -20.79 39.75 0.27
C LEU A 504 -21.18 39.37 1.70
N ARG A 505 -22.46 39.46 2.04
CA ARG A 505 -22.98 39.06 3.35
C ARG A 505 -22.71 37.58 3.62
N HIS A 506 -23.00 36.72 2.65
CA HIS A 506 -22.78 35.28 2.78
C HIS A 506 -21.30 34.91 2.83
N HIS A 507 -20.44 35.59 2.06
CA HIS A 507 -18.99 35.43 2.18
C HIS A 507 -18.52 35.71 3.62
N ALA A 508 -19.01 36.79 4.25
CA ALA A 508 -18.64 37.14 5.63
C ALA A 508 -19.19 36.17 6.70
N VAL A 509 -20.43 35.69 6.55
CA VAL A 509 -21.06 34.74 7.49
C VAL A 509 -20.34 33.38 7.47
N VAL A 510 -19.91 32.93 6.30
CA VAL A 510 -19.25 31.63 6.10
C VAL A 510 -17.88 31.58 6.78
N GLU A 511 -17.14 32.69 6.85
CA GLU A 511 -15.84 32.75 7.55
C GLU A 511 -15.95 32.78 9.08
N ALA A 512 -17.08 33.21 9.63
CA ALA A 512 -17.30 33.31 11.08
C ALA A 512 -17.69 31.98 11.74
N GLY A 513 -18.25 31.04 10.98
CA GLY A 513 -18.78 29.77 11.51
C GLY A 513 -17.69 28.73 11.78
N LYS A 514 -17.31 28.54 13.05
CA LYS A 514 -16.47 27.40 13.48
C LYS A 514 -17.36 26.30 14.08
N SER A 515 -17.54 25.22 13.34
CA SER A 515 -18.19 24.01 13.87
C SER A 515 -17.20 23.19 14.70
N VAL A 516 -17.68 22.66 15.82
CA VAL A 516 -16.87 21.83 16.72
C VAL A 516 -17.46 20.42 16.75
N CYS A 517 -16.64 19.41 16.47
CA CYS A 517 -17.04 18.01 16.58
C CYS A 517 -16.89 17.55 18.05
N SER A 518 -17.87 16.82 18.59
CA SER A 518 -17.85 16.26 19.94
C SER A 518 -16.61 15.38 20.19
N ILE A 519 -16.18 14.59 19.20
CA ILE A 519 -14.93 13.81 19.25
C ILE A 519 -13.73 14.74 19.38
N CYS A 520 -13.66 15.83 18.59
CA CYS A 520 -12.58 16.81 18.69
C CYS A 520 -12.54 17.53 20.06
N VAL A 521 -13.67 17.66 20.76
CA VAL A 521 -13.73 18.21 22.13
C VAL A 521 -13.11 17.24 23.12
N GLN A 522 -13.45 15.95 23.03
CA GLN A 522 -12.86 14.91 23.88
C GLN A 522 -11.35 14.81 23.68
N THR A 523 -10.84 14.93 22.45
CA THR A 523 -9.40 14.89 22.16
C THR A 523 -8.61 16.09 22.67
N ARG A 524 -9.25 17.27 22.80
CA ARG A 524 -8.58 18.46 23.37
C ARG A 524 -8.36 18.34 24.87
N LEU A 525 -9.21 17.59 25.55
CA LEU A 525 -9.14 17.40 27.00
C LEU A 525 -8.04 16.41 27.42
N THR A 526 -7.62 15.51 26.53
CA THR A 526 -6.58 14.50 26.80
C THR A 526 -5.17 14.90 26.35
N ALA A 527 -5.02 15.96 25.56
CA ALA A 527 -3.70 16.49 25.25
C ALA A 527 -3.12 17.20 26.48
N PRO A 528 -1.94 16.81 27.00
CA PRO A 528 -1.25 17.64 27.99
C PRO A 528 -0.88 18.95 27.31
N GLN A 529 -1.70 19.98 27.55
CA GLN A 529 -1.35 21.35 27.25
C GLN A 529 -0.18 21.69 28.17
N ASN A 530 0.98 21.90 27.55
CA ASN A 530 2.26 22.37 28.09
C ASN A 530 3.31 21.27 28.36
N PRO A 531 4.53 21.37 27.79
CA PRO A 531 5.69 20.80 28.44
C PRO A 531 5.82 21.47 29.81
N THR A 532 5.87 20.69 30.87
CA THR A 532 6.22 21.21 32.19
C THR A 532 7.57 21.91 32.07
N PRO A 533 7.68 23.23 32.29
CA PRO A 533 8.98 23.86 32.33
C PRO A 533 9.74 23.20 33.48
N PHE A 534 10.83 22.51 33.14
CA PHE A 534 11.84 22.08 34.09
C PHE A 534 12.55 23.35 34.58
N VAL A 535 11.93 24.05 35.51
CA VAL A 535 12.58 25.04 36.35
C VAL A 535 12.55 24.43 37.74
N GLU A 536 13.72 24.00 38.20
CA GLU A 536 13.97 23.72 39.61
C GLU A 536 13.46 24.92 40.40
N ILE A 537 12.45 24.69 41.24
CA ILE A 537 11.98 25.68 42.21
C ILE A 537 13.06 25.76 43.28
N GLU A 538 14.14 26.50 43.00
CA GLU A 538 15.07 26.92 44.03
C GLU A 538 14.36 27.94 44.92
N ALA A 539 14.11 27.49 46.15
CA ALA A 539 13.96 28.24 47.39
C ALA A 539 13.75 29.77 47.25
N THR A 540 12.49 30.20 47.17
CA THR A 540 12.10 31.58 47.51
C THR A 540 11.51 31.59 48.93
N PRO A 541 11.98 32.46 49.85
CA PRO A 541 11.50 32.43 51.23
C PRO A 541 10.04 32.89 51.33
N GLU A 542 9.31 32.22 52.21
CA GLU A 542 7.86 32.37 52.39
C GLU A 542 7.44 33.81 52.70
N SER A 543 6.67 34.42 51.80
CA SER A 543 5.87 35.60 52.12
C SER A 543 4.65 35.20 52.95
N GLN A 544 4.35 35.97 54.00
CA GLN A 544 3.31 35.68 55.00
C GLN A 544 1.88 35.59 54.44
N ASP A 545 1.65 35.99 53.18
CA ASP A 545 0.38 35.82 52.45
C ASP A 545 0.14 34.39 51.92
N ALA A 546 1.15 33.52 51.96
CA ALA A 546 1.05 32.13 51.48
C ALA A 546 0.15 31.22 52.37
N SER A 547 -0.30 31.72 53.53
CA SER A 547 -1.12 30.97 54.50
C SER A 547 -2.64 31.01 54.20
N LEU A 548 -3.11 31.96 53.39
CA LEU A 548 -4.54 32.17 53.13
C LEU A 548 -5.11 31.29 51.99
N HIS A 549 -4.25 30.71 51.14
CA HIS A 549 -4.63 29.92 49.97
C HIS A 549 -4.26 28.43 50.08
N TRP A 550 -4.19 27.88 51.31
CA TRP A 550 -3.77 26.50 51.53
C TRP A 550 -4.70 25.46 50.89
N LYS A 551 -6.00 25.74 50.74
CA LYS A 551 -6.95 24.86 50.04
C LYS A 551 -6.70 24.78 48.54
N GLU A 552 -6.34 25.90 47.92
CA GLU A 552 -6.02 25.95 46.48
C GLU A 552 -4.67 25.27 46.21
N ARG A 553 -3.68 25.48 47.09
CA ARG A 553 -2.41 24.73 47.05
C ARG A 553 -2.62 23.24 47.27
N LEU A 554 -3.41 22.84 48.26
CA LEU A 554 -3.73 21.44 48.50
C LEU A 554 -4.49 20.84 47.30
N GLY A 555 -5.43 21.58 46.70
CA GLY A 555 -6.11 21.19 45.47
C GLY A 555 -5.14 20.98 44.30
N ALA A 556 -4.20 21.91 44.09
CA ALA A 556 -3.17 21.78 43.06
C ALA A 556 -2.20 20.61 43.33
N VAL A 557 -1.81 20.38 44.59
CA VAL A 557 -0.96 19.25 45.00
C VAL A 557 -1.71 17.91 44.86
N MET A 558 -3.00 17.85 45.21
CA MET A 558 -3.81 16.64 45.02
C MET A 558 -4.07 16.36 43.54
N GLN A 559 -4.28 17.39 42.71
CA GLN A 559 -4.42 17.23 41.26
C GLN A 559 -3.12 16.76 40.61
N THR A 560 -1.97 17.32 41.00
CA THR A 560 -0.67 16.88 40.49
C THR A 560 -0.34 15.46 40.95
N HIS A 561 -0.63 15.10 42.20
CA HIS A 561 -0.47 13.75 42.71
C HIS A 561 -1.42 12.75 42.02
N ALA A 562 -2.69 13.10 41.82
CA ALA A 562 -3.65 12.27 41.09
C ALA A 562 -3.20 12.04 39.64
N LYS A 563 -2.75 13.11 38.97
CA LYS A 563 -2.21 13.01 37.60
C LYS A 563 -0.93 12.17 37.55
N TYR A 564 -0.07 12.27 38.55
CA TYR A 564 1.13 11.44 38.67
C TYR A 564 0.78 9.96 38.87
N GLN A 565 -0.18 9.66 39.77
CA GLN A 565 -0.67 8.30 39.99
C GLN A 565 -1.33 7.73 38.74
N GLU A 566 -2.16 8.52 38.05
CA GLU A 566 -2.78 8.14 36.77
C GLU A 566 -1.71 7.82 35.72
N THR A 567 -0.71 8.70 35.55
CA THR A 567 0.40 8.49 34.60
C THR A 567 1.21 7.24 34.95
N SER A 568 1.48 7.01 36.25
CA SER A 568 2.18 5.82 36.74
C SER A 568 1.39 4.53 36.51
N LEU A 569 0.07 4.57 36.66
CA LEU A 569 -0.82 3.44 36.37
C LEU A 569 -0.84 3.17 34.87
N VAL A 570 -0.98 4.20 34.03
CA VAL A 570 -0.94 4.07 32.57
C VAL A 570 0.39 3.46 32.12
N ALA A 571 1.53 3.96 32.61
CA ALA A 571 2.84 3.38 32.32
C ALA A 571 2.94 1.91 32.76
N SER A 572 2.37 1.55 33.92
CA SER A 572 2.33 0.16 34.39
C SER A 572 1.47 -0.71 33.47
N PHE A 573 0.32 -0.23 33.02
CA PHE A 573 -0.54 -0.92 32.06
C PHE A 573 0.18 -1.13 30.72
N ILE A 574 0.88 -0.12 30.21
CA ILE A 574 1.69 -0.25 28.99
C ILE A 574 2.74 -1.35 29.14
N ASN A 575 3.45 -1.38 30.28
CA ASN A 575 4.45 -2.42 30.55
C ASN A 575 3.83 -3.82 30.64
N ILE A 576 2.66 -3.96 31.26
CA ILE A 576 1.92 -5.23 31.31
C ILE A 576 1.50 -5.67 29.91
N CYS A 577 0.96 -4.77 29.09
CA CYS A 577 0.59 -5.07 27.70
C CYS A 577 1.82 -5.50 26.88
N HIS A 578 2.94 -4.79 27.02
CA HIS A 578 4.19 -5.16 26.37
C HIS A 578 4.69 -6.55 26.82
N ASP A 579 4.66 -6.85 28.12
CA ASP A 579 5.07 -8.17 28.64
C ASP A 579 4.17 -9.31 28.14
N LEU A 580 2.85 -9.08 28.12
CA LEU A 580 1.89 -10.04 27.56
C LEU A 580 2.12 -10.27 26.07
N GLU A 581 2.42 -9.22 25.30
CA GLU A 581 2.77 -9.35 23.88
C GLU A 581 4.07 -10.11 23.67
N ALA A 582 5.12 -9.78 24.43
CA ALA A 582 6.39 -10.48 24.38
C ALA A 582 6.21 -11.98 24.73
N ARG A 583 5.31 -12.31 25.65
CA ARG A 583 4.96 -13.70 25.97
C ARG A 583 4.17 -14.38 24.85
N CYS A 584 3.22 -13.67 24.23
CA CYS A 584 2.46 -14.17 23.10
C CYS A 584 3.39 -14.55 21.93
N GLU A 585 4.33 -13.67 21.56
CA GLU A 585 5.28 -13.91 20.47
C GLU A 585 6.39 -14.92 20.87
N GLY A 586 6.93 -14.81 22.09
CA GLY A 586 8.08 -15.60 22.53
C GLY A 586 7.77 -17.01 23.04
N VAL A 587 6.55 -17.23 23.56
CA VAL A 587 6.19 -18.49 24.24
C VAL A 587 4.92 -19.11 23.66
N GLU A 588 3.83 -18.35 23.55
CA GLU A 588 2.53 -18.92 23.21
C GLU A 588 2.42 -19.32 21.73
N GLU A 589 2.92 -18.49 20.81
CA GLU A 589 2.92 -18.82 19.38
C GLU A 589 3.79 -20.04 19.05
N PRO A 590 5.04 -20.16 19.52
CA PRO A 590 5.84 -21.38 19.37
C PRO A 590 5.16 -22.61 19.97
N LEU A 591 4.54 -22.49 21.15
CA LEU A 591 3.82 -23.59 21.79
C LEU A 591 2.60 -24.02 20.97
N ARG A 592 1.87 -23.07 20.37
CA ARG A 592 0.72 -23.36 19.49
C ARG A 592 1.18 -24.10 18.23
N LEU A 593 2.29 -23.69 17.64
CA LEU A 593 2.88 -24.37 16.48
C LEU A 593 3.36 -25.78 16.82
N GLU A 594 4.02 -25.98 17.96
CA GLU A 594 4.43 -27.32 18.41
C GLU A 594 3.24 -28.21 18.76
N ARG A 595 2.19 -27.68 19.41
CA ARG A 595 0.95 -28.43 19.61
C ARG A 595 0.33 -28.87 18.29
N GLN A 596 0.30 -27.99 17.29
CA GLN A 596 -0.22 -28.34 15.97
C GLN A 596 0.62 -29.45 15.30
N LYS A 597 1.96 -29.40 15.44
CA LYS A 597 2.85 -30.48 14.97
C LYS A 597 2.60 -31.78 15.72
N PHE A 598 2.44 -31.73 17.04
CA PHE A 598 2.16 -32.89 17.88
C PHE A 598 0.84 -33.56 17.48
N THR A 599 -0.25 -32.80 17.34
CA THR A 599 -1.53 -33.34 16.86
C THR A 599 -1.41 -33.94 15.45
N GLY A 600 -0.62 -33.32 14.57
CA GLY A 600 -0.31 -33.86 13.25
C GLY A 600 0.45 -35.20 13.30
N LEU A 601 1.41 -35.33 14.22
CA LEU A 601 2.18 -36.56 14.45
C LEU A 601 1.33 -37.66 15.09
N GLU A 602 0.50 -37.31 16.09
CA GLU A 602 -0.41 -38.24 16.75
C GLU A 602 -1.39 -38.87 15.75
N LYS A 603 -1.93 -38.07 14.83
CA LYS A 603 -2.78 -38.58 13.74
C LYS A 603 -2.01 -39.56 12.85
N ARG A 604 -0.79 -39.22 12.43
CA ARG A 604 0.05 -40.12 11.62
C ARG A 604 0.41 -41.42 12.35
N TYR A 605 0.65 -41.33 13.66
CA TYR A 605 0.93 -42.51 14.48
C TYR A 605 -0.30 -43.42 14.59
N ALA A 606 -1.49 -42.85 14.79
CA ALA A 606 -2.74 -43.60 14.80
C ALA A 606 -3.01 -44.29 13.45
N ASP A 607 -2.82 -43.58 12.34
CA ASP A 607 -2.95 -44.12 10.98
C ASP A 607 -1.95 -45.27 10.74
N LEU A 608 -0.70 -45.10 11.17
CA LEU A 608 0.35 -46.12 11.04
C LEU A 608 0.07 -47.34 11.91
N ASN A 609 -0.39 -47.15 13.14
CA ASN A 609 -0.74 -48.24 14.05
C ASN A 609 -1.93 -49.05 13.52
N LYS A 610 -2.91 -48.37 12.89
CA LYS A 610 -4.01 -49.04 12.21
C LYS A 610 -3.51 -49.88 11.03
N ALA A 611 -2.66 -49.31 10.18
CA ALA A 611 -2.06 -50.02 9.05
C ALA A 611 -1.21 -51.22 9.51
N TYR A 612 -0.49 -51.08 10.62
CA TYR A 612 0.26 -52.17 11.24
C TYR A 612 -0.66 -53.30 11.70
N GLY A 613 -1.76 -52.97 12.40
CA GLY A 613 -2.75 -53.97 12.82
C GLY A 613 -3.43 -54.69 11.64
N GLU A 614 -3.71 -53.97 10.54
CA GLU A 614 -4.22 -54.59 9.31
C GLU A 614 -3.19 -55.54 8.68
N LEU A 615 -1.91 -55.17 8.69
CA LEU A 615 -0.83 -56.01 8.17
C LEU A 615 -0.59 -57.25 9.05
N GLU A 616 -0.62 -57.09 10.37
CA GLU A 616 -0.51 -58.19 11.34
C GLU A 616 -1.67 -59.19 11.16
N GLY A 617 -2.90 -58.70 10.97
CA GLY A 617 -4.04 -59.55 10.63
C GLY A 617 -3.84 -60.32 9.33
N GLN A 618 -3.32 -59.66 8.27
CA GLN A 618 -3.00 -60.35 7.01
C GLN A 618 -1.91 -61.40 7.15
N VAL A 619 -0.92 -61.19 8.02
CA VAL A 619 0.13 -62.18 8.31
C VAL A 619 -0.49 -63.39 9.02
N MET A 620 -1.30 -63.19 10.04
CA MET A 620 -2.00 -64.27 10.73
C MET A 620 -2.89 -65.09 9.77
N ASP A 621 -3.66 -64.43 8.90
CA ASP A 621 -4.48 -65.11 7.91
C ASP A 621 -3.64 -65.93 6.91
N ARG A 622 -2.48 -65.39 6.50
CA ARG A 622 -1.54 -66.11 5.63
C ARG A 622 -0.94 -67.33 6.32
N ASP A 623 -0.54 -67.21 7.59
CA ASP A 623 0.02 -68.33 8.35
C ASP A 623 -1.01 -69.44 8.57
N LEU A 624 -2.26 -69.09 8.85
CA LEU A 624 -3.37 -70.04 8.92
C LEU A 624 -3.58 -70.75 7.58
N ARG A 625 -3.51 -70.01 6.48
CA ARG A 625 -3.65 -70.58 5.13
C ARG A 625 -2.48 -71.50 4.76
N ILE A 626 -1.25 -71.12 5.11
CA ILE A 626 -0.06 -71.95 4.91
C ILE A 626 -0.22 -73.25 5.70
N SER A 627 -0.56 -73.17 6.99
CA SER A 627 -0.78 -74.34 7.84
C SER A 627 -1.86 -75.28 7.28
N ALA A 628 -2.94 -74.71 6.72
CA ALA A 628 -3.99 -75.50 6.08
C ALA A 628 -3.50 -76.20 4.79
N LEU A 629 -2.69 -75.53 3.98
CA LEU A 629 -2.09 -76.09 2.76
C LEU A 629 -1.03 -77.16 3.08
N GLU A 630 -0.23 -76.95 4.13
CA GLU A 630 0.73 -77.95 4.63
C GLU A 630 0.01 -79.22 5.07
N ALA A 631 -1.07 -79.08 5.86
CA ALA A 631 -1.88 -80.23 6.28
C ALA A 631 -2.56 -80.95 5.09
N GLU A 632 -2.92 -80.22 4.03
CA GLU A 632 -3.44 -80.82 2.79
C GLU A 632 -2.35 -81.55 2.01
N THR A 633 -1.15 -80.98 1.94
CA THR A 633 0.02 -81.60 1.32
C THR A 633 0.39 -82.89 2.02
N ASP A 634 0.46 -82.88 3.35
CA ASP A 634 0.72 -84.07 4.17
C ASP A 634 -0.33 -85.17 3.88
N ARG A 635 -1.62 -84.81 3.82
CA ARG A 635 -2.68 -85.77 3.47
C ARG A 635 -2.44 -86.40 2.10
N HIS A 636 -2.14 -85.60 1.08
CA HIS A 636 -1.87 -86.11 -0.26
C HIS A 636 -0.59 -86.96 -0.33
N GLU A 637 0.45 -86.63 0.42
CA GLU A 637 1.66 -87.47 0.52
C GLU A 637 1.33 -88.84 1.14
N HIS A 638 0.51 -88.87 2.20
CA HIS A 638 0.07 -90.12 2.82
C HIS A 638 -0.79 -90.95 1.86
N GLU A 639 -1.72 -90.33 1.13
CA GLU A 639 -2.54 -91.00 0.10
C GLU A 639 -1.68 -91.57 -1.03
N LEU A 640 -0.70 -90.80 -1.52
CA LEU A 640 0.24 -91.24 -2.55
C LEU A 640 1.12 -92.40 -2.06
N ALA A 641 1.61 -92.33 -0.83
CA ALA A 641 2.41 -93.40 -0.22
C ALA A 641 1.58 -94.69 -0.05
N ALA A 642 0.33 -94.57 0.40
CA ALA A 642 -0.59 -95.70 0.54
C ALA A 642 -0.89 -96.34 -0.83
N SER A 643 -1.21 -95.54 -1.85
CA SER A 643 -1.45 -96.03 -3.22
C SER A 643 -0.19 -96.65 -3.85
N SER A 644 0.99 -96.09 -3.57
CA SER A 644 2.28 -96.64 -4.02
C SER A 644 2.62 -97.97 -3.32
N GLN A 645 2.29 -98.09 -2.03
CA GLN A 645 2.43 -99.34 -1.28
C GLN A 645 1.48 -100.40 -1.83
N GLU A 646 0.21 -100.07 -2.05
CA GLU A 646 -0.77 -100.98 -2.66
C GLU A 646 -0.31 -101.43 -4.06
N SER A 647 0.22 -100.50 -4.88
CA SER A 647 0.79 -100.83 -6.18
C SER A 647 1.99 -101.79 -6.08
N ARG A 648 2.88 -101.59 -5.09
CA ARG A 648 4.00 -102.50 -4.82
C ARG A 648 3.53 -103.88 -4.36
N GLU A 649 2.57 -103.95 -3.45
CA GLU A 649 2.00 -105.21 -2.97
C GLU A 649 1.31 -106.00 -4.09
N LEU A 650 0.57 -105.31 -4.97
CA LEU A 650 -0.01 -105.91 -6.17
C LEU A 650 1.09 -106.44 -7.11
N MET A 651 2.17 -105.68 -7.31
CA MET A 651 3.30 -106.10 -8.13
C MET A 651 4.04 -107.30 -7.53
N GLU A 652 4.30 -107.32 -6.22
CA GLU A 652 4.87 -108.49 -5.52
C GLU A 652 3.95 -109.71 -5.59
N ARG A 653 2.63 -109.51 -5.51
CA ARG A 653 1.65 -110.59 -5.68
C ARG A 653 1.69 -111.15 -7.10
N ILE A 654 1.82 -110.28 -8.11
CA ILE A 654 2.03 -110.70 -9.50
C ILE A 654 3.33 -111.51 -9.63
N ASP A 655 4.44 -111.05 -9.04
CA ASP A 655 5.74 -111.74 -9.09
C ASP A 655 5.71 -113.09 -8.36
N ARG A 656 5.02 -113.16 -7.22
CA ARG A 656 4.83 -114.40 -6.46
C ARG A 656 4.03 -115.42 -7.25
N ILE A 657 2.89 -115.01 -7.81
CA ILE A 657 2.08 -115.89 -8.68
C ILE A 657 2.90 -116.33 -9.89
N THR A 658 3.73 -115.46 -10.45
CA THR A 658 4.62 -115.79 -11.58
C THR A 658 5.67 -116.83 -11.17
N ARG A 659 6.28 -116.71 -9.98
CA ARG A 659 7.23 -117.69 -9.43
C ARG A 659 6.57 -119.01 -9.05
N GLU A 660 5.43 -118.98 -8.36
CA GLU A 660 4.66 -120.20 -8.06
C GLU A 660 4.30 -120.95 -9.34
N LEU A 661 3.96 -120.22 -10.41
CA LEU A 661 3.70 -120.80 -11.72
C LEU A 661 4.98 -121.39 -12.35
N GLN A 662 6.16 -120.79 -12.13
CA GLN A 662 7.46 -121.33 -12.57
C GLN A 662 7.92 -122.54 -11.74
N ASP A 663 7.81 -122.50 -10.41
CA ASP A 663 8.20 -123.58 -9.49
C ASP A 663 7.24 -124.77 -9.61
N ALA A 664 5.94 -124.54 -9.79
CA ALA A 664 5.00 -125.62 -10.13
C ALA A 664 5.41 -126.30 -11.44
N ASN A 665 5.89 -125.52 -12.42
CA ASN A 665 6.43 -126.05 -13.66
C ASN A 665 7.73 -126.86 -13.41
N TYR A 666 8.66 -126.36 -12.60
CA TYR A 666 9.93 -127.02 -12.28
C TYR A 666 9.77 -128.27 -11.39
N ASN A 667 8.93 -128.24 -10.36
CA ASN A 667 8.64 -129.39 -9.51
C ASN A 667 7.91 -130.47 -10.29
N ALA A 668 6.98 -130.08 -11.19
CA ALA A 668 6.43 -131.03 -12.15
C ALA A 668 7.55 -131.69 -12.99
N GLU A 669 8.59 -130.96 -13.40
CA GLU A 669 9.77 -131.52 -14.08
C GLU A 669 10.68 -132.36 -13.15
N GLN A 670 10.84 -132.04 -11.87
CA GLN A 670 11.73 -132.75 -10.93
C GLN A 670 11.11 -134.00 -10.31
N ASP A 671 9.81 -134.01 -9.99
CA ASP A 671 9.06 -135.21 -9.58
C ASP A 671 9.14 -136.27 -10.69
N ILE A 672 9.04 -135.83 -11.95
CA ILE A 672 9.31 -136.65 -13.13
C ILE A 672 10.72 -137.28 -13.09
N ASN A 673 11.71 -136.63 -12.47
CA ASN A 673 13.09 -137.13 -12.36
C ASN A 673 13.38 -137.94 -11.09
N LYS A 674 12.84 -137.61 -9.91
CA LYS A 674 13.12 -138.31 -8.65
C LYS A 674 12.43 -139.67 -8.55
N LEU A 675 11.24 -139.78 -9.15
CA LEU A 675 10.61 -141.08 -9.42
C LEU A 675 11.54 -142.01 -10.24
N LYS A 676 12.52 -141.48 -10.98
CA LYS A 676 13.54 -142.28 -11.66
C LYS A 676 14.66 -142.78 -10.74
N GLN A 677 14.95 -142.12 -9.61
CA GLN A 677 16.14 -142.36 -8.76
C GLN A 677 15.88 -143.08 -7.42
N GLU A 678 14.74 -142.89 -6.73
CA GLU A 678 14.40 -143.67 -5.50
C GLU A 678 14.26 -145.16 -5.78
N LYS A 679 13.87 -145.46 -7.02
CA LYS A 679 13.94 -146.79 -7.60
C LYS A 679 15.34 -147.41 -7.51
N GLN A 680 16.40 -146.60 -7.41
CA GLN A 680 17.80 -147.01 -7.49
C GLN A 680 18.49 -147.18 -6.11
N ASP A 681 18.07 -146.48 -5.04
CA ASP A 681 18.76 -146.50 -3.73
C ASP A 681 18.13 -147.40 -2.65
N SER A 682 16.82 -147.73 -2.74
CA SER A 682 16.24 -148.76 -1.85
C SER A 682 16.96 -150.11 -1.96
N GLU A 683 17.73 -150.27 -3.05
CA GLU A 683 18.61 -151.38 -3.35
C GLU A 683 19.85 -151.45 -2.41
N VAL A 684 20.23 -150.39 -1.67
CA VAL A 684 21.55 -150.33 -0.97
C VAL A 684 21.49 -150.40 0.57
N GLN A 685 20.56 -149.73 1.27
CA GLN A 685 20.61 -149.55 2.75
C GLN A 685 20.12 -150.70 3.61
N HIS A 686 19.38 -151.64 3.03
CA HIS A 686 19.08 -152.89 3.71
C HIS A 686 20.37 -153.61 4.19
N ALA A 687 21.55 -153.21 3.69
CA ALA A 687 22.86 -153.80 3.98
C ALA A 687 23.52 -153.42 5.33
N THR A 688 23.30 -152.25 5.94
CA THR A 688 24.25 -151.71 6.96
C THR A 688 23.80 -151.69 8.44
N ALA A 689 22.50 -151.56 8.77
CA ALA A 689 22.03 -151.34 10.15
C ALA A 689 22.10 -152.58 11.08
N ILE A 690 22.37 -153.74 10.52
CA ILE A 690 22.49 -154.98 11.25
C ILE A 690 23.75 -154.99 12.16
N ALA A 691 24.67 -154.00 12.04
CA ALA A 691 26.02 -154.05 12.62
C ALA A 691 26.25 -153.51 14.07
N CYS A 692 25.59 -152.45 14.56
CA CYS A 692 26.13 -151.69 15.73
C CYS A 692 25.52 -151.94 17.13
N LYS A 693 24.46 -152.73 17.30
CA LYS A 693 23.73 -152.83 18.60
C LYS A 693 24.27 -153.85 19.62
N GLN A 694 25.45 -154.45 19.40
CA GLN A 694 25.90 -155.62 20.15
C GLN A 694 26.91 -155.38 21.33
N GLU A 695 27.39 -154.16 21.66
CA GLU A 695 28.62 -153.98 22.50
C GLU A 695 28.56 -153.31 23.91
N ALA A 696 27.42 -153.23 24.63
CA ALA A 696 27.43 -152.85 26.07
C ALA A 696 26.85 -153.97 26.95
N PHE A 697 27.67 -154.99 27.20
CA PHE A 697 27.56 -155.94 28.31
C PHE A 697 28.75 -155.74 29.25
#